data_AF-A0A099KY30-F1
#
_entry.id   AF-A0A099KY30-F1
#
_cell.length_a   1.000
_cell.length_b   1.000
_cell.length_c   1.000
_cell.angle_alpha   90.00
_cell.angle_beta   90.00
_cell.angle_gamma   90.00
#
_symmetry.space_group_name_H-M   'P 1'
#
loop_
_entity.id
_entity.type
_entity.pdbx_description
1 polymer ?
#
loop_
_entity_poly.entity_id
_entity_poly.type
_entity_poly.pdbx_seq_one_letter_code
_entity_poly.pdbx_strand_id
1 'polypeptide(L)'
;MLTSQVFKSRTGLHYTLRLTNKGISSLPSSIKAESFSDENIALHFVHSLQVPLFFWENLAQENSFFNYHNWNKANPWISIESYIAQALIQGSVQAFKSGSLTDINQSIEKRRFKQSGLTFEFLPASCLLTDAPKEQKQFSSLADTQNFLNTLYPAREQLTDLVHSLNLNVPASSTTNASAMNEALGQALIKGEIVITQEAEARKPEAQDIIEEVAEVVSSNTQEPAPAQTTAEEEDDEEKVCELTKLTVACDHDGRKQIVTSDSSIVPSLNVVASEKDKGGFEKITAKIEANAPCDNHTSSSTSIQPSPAKTTKGSLSNVYELACEPVTNPLNVLWLPSIKPKRYKISANACDRFSTSAVEVNVFPKIKWNASVGYSFGNKELSRSTSENKNTGQIDVVNKHENKSGKFHGKMELYYDEKKKDFAGDYKNNIDKVLANIDDVTNKVDSLLKNLSNGEYYDSGVKLEIFWPNLSIKYEAELLENKQSTEVMSTYSLSVAADPLIGIKGSIDLFPAILTATKGTPVGAVVAAAVKGVGNEKSFASLKADIQLVLSLDAKAFVNFTTKGTNGKDSKDCKSEQAIAMDFQFETLIGAKGHFWVIKFEKNYRAGIKSGFVGKSVIERDDIGYYWYCRFLFNGLVIVFTKYEKLEKNVSILGRKKSKYSKIPDQIEESTSKEIVLIPPSPDEEAPQDTDTAEGCPETQSNNRRYLIKF
;
A
#
# COMPACT_ATOMS: atom_id res chain seq x y z
N MET A 1 -2.54 -6.99 25.48
CA MET A 1 -2.52 -5.77 26.31
C MET A 1 -2.42 -4.55 25.39
N LEU A 2 -3.45 -4.30 24.59
CA LEU A 2 -3.54 -3.12 23.71
C LEU A 2 -4.49 -2.06 24.30
N THR A 3 -5.04 -2.28 25.50
CA THR A 3 -6.12 -1.47 26.09
C THR A 3 -5.68 -0.15 26.69
N SER A 4 -4.48 0.34 26.38
CA SER A 4 -4.07 1.68 26.77
C SER A 4 -3.21 2.32 25.70
N GLN A 5 -3.87 3.05 24.81
CA GLN A 5 -3.25 3.88 23.79
C GLN A 5 -3.82 5.30 23.93
N VAL A 6 -3.01 6.29 23.54
CA VAL A 6 -3.43 7.69 23.52
C VAL A 6 -3.99 8.01 22.14
N PHE A 7 -5.22 8.50 22.09
CA PHE A 7 -5.92 8.88 20.88
C PHE A 7 -6.16 10.38 20.86
N LYS A 8 -5.97 10.99 19.69
CA LYS A 8 -6.23 12.40 19.45
C LYS A 8 -7.68 12.59 19.02
N SER A 9 -8.38 13.55 19.61
CA SER A 9 -9.68 13.99 19.17
C SER A 9 -9.56 14.98 17.99
N ARG A 10 -10.65 15.18 17.25
CA ARG A 10 -10.76 16.23 16.22
C ARG A 10 -10.55 17.64 16.77
N THR A 11 -10.76 17.85 18.07
CA THR A 11 -10.50 19.12 18.76
C THR A 11 -9.05 19.27 19.23
N GLY A 12 -8.20 18.28 18.97
CA GLY A 12 -6.78 18.29 19.36
C GLY A 12 -6.50 17.85 20.81
N LEU A 13 -7.53 17.47 21.57
CA LEU A 13 -7.39 16.90 22.90
C LEU A 13 -6.94 15.44 22.80
N HIS A 14 -6.22 14.95 23.80
CA HIS A 14 -5.75 13.57 23.84
C HIS A 14 -6.49 12.78 24.93
N TYR A 15 -6.85 11.55 24.62
CA TYR A 15 -7.63 10.67 25.47
C TYR A 15 -7.06 9.26 25.50
N THR A 16 -7.14 8.61 26.64
CA THR A 16 -6.84 7.20 26.81
C THR A 16 -8.11 6.46 27.22
N LEU A 17 -8.42 5.37 26.50
CA LEU A 17 -9.60 4.54 26.76
C LEU A 17 -9.16 3.27 27.47
N ARG A 18 -9.85 2.92 28.56
CA ARG A 18 -9.55 1.72 29.36
C ARG A 18 -10.82 0.98 29.74
N LEU A 19 -10.68 -0.32 30.01
CA LEU A 19 -11.74 -1.10 30.64
C LEU A 19 -11.62 -0.96 32.17
N THR A 20 -12.76 -0.75 32.84
CA THR A 20 -12.81 -0.51 34.29
C THR A 20 -12.21 -1.65 35.12
N ASN A 21 -12.24 -2.87 34.58
CA ASN A 21 -11.71 -4.07 35.24
C ASN A 21 -10.28 -4.45 34.81
N LYS A 22 -9.65 -3.71 33.90
CA LYS A 22 -8.29 -3.97 33.44
C LYS A 22 -7.41 -2.73 33.65
N GLY A 23 -6.68 -2.69 34.77
CA GLY A 23 -5.73 -1.63 35.04
C GLY A 23 -5.11 -1.65 36.43
N ILE A 24 -4.35 -0.59 36.74
CA ILE A 24 -3.79 -0.35 38.07
C ILE A 24 -4.97 -0.16 39.03
N SER A 25 -5.02 -0.97 40.09
CA SER A 25 -6.14 -1.05 41.04
C SER A 25 -6.41 0.24 41.83
N SER A 26 -5.51 1.22 41.76
CA SER A 26 -5.71 2.56 42.32
C SER A 26 -5.02 3.61 41.42
N LEU A 27 -5.80 4.26 40.55
CA LEU A 27 -5.36 5.50 39.94
C LEU A 27 -5.37 6.62 41.00
N PRO A 28 -4.45 7.60 40.94
CA PRO A 28 -4.52 8.80 41.77
C PRO A 28 -5.86 9.50 41.64
N SER A 29 -6.36 10.09 42.73
CA SER A 29 -7.66 10.79 42.77
C SER A 29 -7.75 12.00 41.85
N SER A 30 -6.60 12.51 41.38
CA SER A 30 -6.48 13.56 40.38
C SER A 30 -6.92 13.11 38.98
N ILE A 31 -6.83 11.81 38.67
CA ILE A 31 -7.21 11.24 37.38
C ILE A 31 -8.67 10.84 37.43
N LYS A 32 -9.53 11.62 36.77
CA LYS A 32 -10.96 11.36 36.68
C LYS A 32 -11.34 10.95 35.27
N ALA A 33 -12.20 9.93 35.17
CA ALA A 33 -12.81 9.56 33.91
C ALA A 33 -13.82 10.64 33.49
N GLU A 34 -13.93 10.89 32.19
CA GLU A 34 -15.02 11.67 31.61
C GLU A 34 -16.36 10.97 31.89
N SER A 35 -17.37 11.75 32.26
CA SER A 35 -18.71 11.26 32.52
C SER A 35 -19.62 11.54 31.33
N PHE A 36 -20.33 10.50 30.88
CA PHE A 36 -21.28 10.59 29.77
C PHE A 36 -22.68 10.29 30.29
N SER A 37 -23.59 11.26 30.20
CA SER A 37 -24.97 11.14 30.67
C SER A 37 -25.96 10.74 29.57
N ASP A 38 -25.55 10.80 28.30
CA ASP A 38 -26.42 10.63 27.14
C ASP A 38 -25.68 9.89 26.00
N GLU A 39 -26.42 9.05 25.27
CA GLU A 39 -25.92 8.23 24.15
C GLU A 39 -25.39 9.08 22.99
N ASN A 40 -26.05 10.18 22.66
CA ASN A 40 -25.59 11.05 21.58
C ASN A 40 -24.29 11.76 21.96
N ILE A 41 -24.15 12.21 23.20
CA ILE A 41 -22.93 12.84 23.69
C ILE A 41 -21.76 11.84 23.66
N ALA A 42 -21.99 10.61 24.14
CA ALA A 42 -20.99 9.55 24.11
C ALA A 42 -20.62 9.17 22.66
N LEU A 43 -21.60 9.06 21.76
CA LEU A 43 -21.37 8.73 20.35
C LEU A 43 -20.60 9.85 19.63
N HIS A 44 -20.96 11.12 19.87
CA HIS A 44 -20.21 12.27 19.35
C HIS A 44 -18.77 12.27 19.85
N PHE A 45 -18.55 11.95 21.12
CA PHE A 45 -17.21 11.78 21.67
C PHE A 45 -16.45 10.67 20.94
N VAL A 46 -17.03 9.47 20.80
CA VAL A 46 -16.40 8.33 20.10
C VAL A 46 -16.05 8.70 18.65
N HIS A 47 -16.98 9.32 17.91
CA HIS A 47 -16.74 9.78 16.53
C HIS A 47 -15.72 10.93 16.42
N SER A 48 -15.50 11.67 17.50
CA SER A 48 -14.47 12.71 17.56
C SER A 48 -13.06 12.12 17.70
N LEU A 49 -12.91 10.88 18.16
CA LEU A 49 -11.61 10.26 18.37
C LEU A 49 -11.06 9.68 17.05
N GLN A 50 -9.78 9.90 16.79
CA GLN A 50 -9.06 9.31 15.66
C GLN A 50 -8.54 7.93 16.06
N VAL A 51 -9.41 6.91 15.99
CA VAL A 51 -9.13 5.54 16.43
C VAL A 51 -9.33 4.56 15.28
N PRO A 52 -8.39 3.64 15.03
CA PRO A 52 -8.55 2.62 13.99
C PRO A 52 -9.57 1.56 14.42
N LEU A 53 -10.32 1.02 13.45
CA LEU A 53 -11.41 0.07 13.69
C LEU A 53 -11.00 -1.14 14.55
N PHE A 54 -9.81 -1.72 14.29
CA PHE A 54 -9.33 -2.88 15.04
C PHE A 54 -9.20 -2.62 16.54
N PHE A 55 -8.97 -1.36 16.96
CA PHE A 55 -8.89 -1.03 18.37
C PHE A 55 -10.28 -1.08 19.02
N TRP A 56 -11.32 -0.60 18.33
CA TRP A 56 -12.70 -0.73 18.79
C TRP A 56 -13.11 -2.20 18.95
N GLU A 57 -12.74 -3.04 17.98
CA GLU A 57 -13.01 -4.47 18.02
C GLU A 57 -12.33 -5.14 19.22
N ASN A 58 -11.05 -4.83 19.45
CA ASN A 58 -10.32 -5.35 20.60
C ASN A 58 -10.94 -4.88 21.93
N LEU A 59 -11.25 -3.59 22.04
CA LEU A 59 -11.85 -3.02 23.26
C LEU A 59 -13.22 -3.65 23.55
N ALA A 60 -14.03 -3.88 22.52
CA ALA A 60 -15.33 -4.51 22.63
C ALA A 60 -15.26 -6.00 22.98
N GLN A 61 -14.36 -6.75 22.35
CA GLN A 61 -14.15 -8.16 22.66
C GLN A 61 -13.59 -8.37 24.07
N GLU A 62 -12.72 -7.47 24.53
CA GLU A 62 -12.13 -7.54 25.87
C GLU A 62 -13.08 -7.08 26.99
N ASN A 63 -14.18 -6.39 26.66
CA ASN A 63 -15.17 -5.93 27.63
C ASN A 63 -16.08 -7.08 28.08
N SER A 64 -15.74 -7.70 29.20
CA SER A 64 -16.52 -8.80 29.78
C SER A 64 -17.84 -8.36 30.44
N PHE A 65 -18.00 -7.08 30.78
CA PHE A 65 -19.19 -6.56 31.46
C PHE A 65 -20.35 -6.35 30.49
N PHE A 66 -20.04 -5.93 29.27
CA PHE A 66 -21.02 -5.69 28.22
C PHE A 66 -20.72 -6.60 27.04
N ASN A 67 -21.27 -7.81 27.00
CA ASN A 67 -20.86 -8.84 26.04
C ASN A 67 -21.10 -8.40 24.58
N TYR A 68 -20.02 -8.06 23.87
CA TYR A 68 -20.08 -7.59 22.48
C TYR A 68 -20.71 -8.61 21.52
N HIS A 69 -20.44 -9.90 21.68
CA HIS A 69 -20.99 -10.93 20.79
C HIS A 69 -22.52 -11.01 20.88
N ASN A 70 -23.06 -10.94 22.09
CA ASN A 70 -24.50 -10.92 22.30
C ASN A 70 -25.13 -9.63 21.79
N TRP A 71 -24.48 -8.49 22.03
CA TRP A 71 -24.93 -7.19 21.54
C TRP A 71 -24.96 -7.13 20.01
N ASN A 72 -23.89 -7.58 19.35
CA ASN A 72 -23.76 -7.58 17.89
C ASN A 72 -24.78 -8.53 17.22
N LYS A 73 -25.07 -9.68 17.84
CA LYS A 73 -26.15 -10.56 17.38
C LYS A 73 -27.52 -9.91 17.46
N ALA A 74 -27.78 -9.12 18.49
CA ALA A 74 -29.05 -8.41 18.64
C ALA A 74 -29.13 -7.16 17.74
N ASN A 75 -27.98 -6.58 17.38
CA ASN A 75 -27.87 -5.31 16.66
C ASN A 75 -26.89 -5.38 15.46
N PRO A 76 -27.08 -6.29 14.49
CA PRO A 76 -26.07 -6.55 13.45
C PRO A 76 -25.87 -5.38 12.46
N TRP A 77 -26.77 -4.40 12.48
CA TRP A 77 -26.76 -3.24 11.58
C TRP A 77 -26.19 -1.98 12.24
N ILE A 78 -25.89 -2.04 13.54
CA ILE A 78 -25.40 -0.89 14.31
C ILE A 78 -23.87 -0.97 14.37
N SER A 79 -23.20 0.17 14.21
CA SER A 79 -21.74 0.21 14.20
C SER A 79 -21.15 -0.07 15.58
N ILE A 80 -19.90 -0.51 15.62
CA ILE A 80 -19.19 -0.83 16.87
C ILE A 80 -18.99 0.41 17.76
N GLU A 81 -18.92 1.59 17.16
CA GLU A 81 -18.82 2.87 17.87
C GLU A 81 -20.04 3.12 18.78
N SER A 82 -21.25 2.71 18.35
CA SER A 82 -22.45 2.80 19.20
C SER A 82 -22.37 1.86 20.39
N TYR A 83 -21.83 0.65 20.22
CA TYR A 83 -21.56 -0.26 21.34
C TYR A 83 -20.58 0.37 22.33
N ILE A 84 -19.51 1.00 21.85
CA ILE A 84 -18.52 1.67 22.71
C ILE A 84 -19.16 2.87 23.44
N ALA A 85 -20.01 3.65 22.77
CA ALA A 85 -20.74 4.75 23.39
C ALA A 85 -21.63 4.27 24.56
N GLN A 86 -22.35 3.17 24.37
CA GLN A 86 -23.13 2.54 25.44
C GLN A 86 -22.23 2.02 26.58
N ALA A 87 -21.11 1.40 26.23
CA ALA A 87 -20.14 0.90 27.21
C ALA A 87 -19.51 2.02 28.06
N LEU A 88 -19.32 3.22 27.48
CA LEU A 88 -18.86 4.44 28.17
C LEU A 88 -19.89 4.96 29.16
N ILE A 89 -21.17 4.99 28.77
CA ILE A 89 -22.27 5.44 29.66
C ILE A 89 -22.45 4.51 30.84
N GLN A 90 -22.35 3.20 30.60
CA GLN A 90 -22.41 2.20 31.66
C GLN A 90 -21.15 2.19 32.55
N GLY A 91 -20.10 2.92 32.17
CA GLY A 91 -18.83 2.97 32.88
C GLY A 91 -18.04 1.66 32.82
N SER A 92 -18.34 0.77 31.86
CA SER A 92 -17.53 -0.44 31.61
C SER A 92 -16.28 -0.13 30.78
N VAL A 93 -16.37 0.89 29.94
CA VAL A 93 -15.24 1.60 29.32
C VAL A 93 -15.15 2.98 29.98
N GLN A 94 -13.95 3.44 30.26
CA GLN A 94 -13.66 4.76 30.82
C GLN A 94 -12.73 5.52 29.89
N ALA A 95 -13.06 6.78 29.63
CA ALA A 95 -12.22 7.71 28.90
C ALA A 95 -11.53 8.65 29.86
N PHE A 96 -10.21 8.78 29.76
CA PHE A 96 -9.40 9.66 30.58
C PHE A 96 -8.70 10.67 29.69
N LYS A 97 -8.78 11.95 30.05
CA LYS A 97 -8.00 12.98 29.37
C LYS A 97 -6.51 12.76 29.67
N SER A 98 -5.69 12.76 28.63
CA SER A 98 -4.24 12.58 28.73
C SER A 98 -3.49 13.65 27.96
N GLY A 99 -2.17 13.77 28.20
CA GLY A 99 -1.28 14.60 27.39
C GLY A 99 -0.89 13.92 26.08
N SER A 100 -0.36 14.67 25.11
CA SER A 100 0.26 14.07 23.92
C SER A 100 1.46 13.20 24.33
N LEU A 101 1.61 12.02 23.71
CA LEU A 101 2.79 11.17 23.88
C LEU A 101 4.10 11.92 23.59
N THR A 102 4.06 12.84 22.62
CA THR A 102 5.20 13.68 22.28
C THR A 102 5.58 14.63 23.42
N ASP A 103 4.60 15.28 24.05
CA ASP A 103 4.83 16.21 25.18
C ASP A 103 5.28 15.47 26.44
N ILE A 104 4.80 14.24 26.62
CA ILE A 104 5.23 13.36 27.71
C ILE A 104 6.71 12.99 27.52
N ASN A 105 7.11 12.61 26.30
CA ASN A 105 8.44 12.09 26.01
C ASN A 105 9.53 13.16 25.82
N GLN A 106 9.20 14.32 25.25
CA GLN A 106 10.20 15.37 24.92
C GLN A 106 10.86 16.02 26.15
N SER A 107 10.31 15.82 27.35
CA SER A 107 10.81 16.45 28.59
C SER A 107 11.29 15.44 29.64
N ILE A 108 11.41 14.16 29.31
CA ILE A 108 11.80 13.11 30.27
C ILE A 108 13.14 13.42 30.93
N GLU A 109 14.14 13.87 30.16
CA GLU A 109 15.48 14.18 30.67
C GLU A 109 15.47 15.32 31.70
N LYS A 110 14.53 16.27 31.57
CA LYS A 110 14.35 17.40 32.49
C LYS A 110 13.63 17.01 33.79
N ARG A 111 13.06 15.81 33.83
CA ARG A 111 12.24 15.30 34.95
C ARG A 111 12.93 14.17 35.72
N ARG A 112 14.17 13.81 35.35
CA ARG A 112 14.93 12.72 35.96
C ARG A 112 16.02 13.25 36.89
N PHE A 113 16.07 12.69 38.08
CA PHE A 113 17.05 13.01 39.11
C PHE A 113 17.72 11.73 39.59
N LYS A 114 19.04 11.72 39.66
CA LYS A 114 19.81 10.58 40.18
C LYS A 114 20.26 10.87 41.61
N GLN A 115 19.95 9.98 42.53
CA GLN A 115 20.43 10.05 43.90
C GLN A 115 20.66 8.65 44.47
N SER A 116 21.86 8.43 45.03
CA SER A 116 22.21 7.20 45.76
C SER A 116 21.99 5.90 44.98
N GLY A 117 22.30 5.88 43.68
CA GLY A 117 22.13 4.69 42.81
C GLY A 117 20.67 4.42 42.38
N LEU A 118 19.76 5.33 42.72
CA LEU A 118 18.37 5.33 42.28
C LEU A 118 18.12 6.47 41.31
N THR A 119 17.32 6.22 40.29
CA THR A 119 16.79 7.25 39.39
C THR A 119 15.34 7.52 39.78
N PHE A 120 15.05 8.78 40.08
CA PHE A 120 13.72 9.29 40.37
C PHE A 120 13.22 10.07 39.14
N GLU A 121 12.03 9.74 38.66
CA GLU A 121 11.41 10.42 37.53
C GLU A 121 10.07 11.03 37.94
N PHE A 122 9.91 12.34 37.69
CA PHE A 122 8.68 13.06 37.96
C PHE A 122 7.78 13.00 36.74
N LEU A 123 6.59 12.45 36.89
CA LEU A 123 5.65 12.27 35.79
C LEU A 123 4.31 12.92 36.12
N PRO A 124 3.63 13.56 35.16
CA PRO A 124 2.22 13.86 35.28
C PRO A 124 1.44 12.57 35.58
N ALA A 125 0.45 12.63 36.46
CA ALA A 125 -0.32 11.45 36.85
C ALA A 125 -0.97 10.75 35.64
N SER A 126 -1.33 11.49 34.60
CA SER A 126 -1.87 10.94 33.34
C SER A 126 -0.95 9.94 32.65
N CYS A 127 0.37 9.94 32.90
CA CYS A 127 1.30 8.96 32.34
C CYS A 127 1.06 7.54 32.88
N LEU A 128 0.43 7.41 34.05
CA LEU A 128 0.01 6.12 34.62
C LEU A 128 -1.11 5.45 33.81
N LEU A 129 -1.71 6.19 32.88
CA LEU A 129 -2.69 5.63 31.98
C LEU A 129 -2.00 4.72 30.96
N THR A 130 -0.85 5.13 30.39
CA THR A 130 -0.16 4.42 29.30
C THR A 130 0.87 3.41 29.77
N ASP A 131 1.61 3.71 30.84
CA ASP A 131 2.65 2.84 31.38
C ASP A 131 2.31 2.33 32.77
N ALA A 132 2.63 1.06 33.04
CA ALA A 132 2.60 0.50 34.39
C ALA A 132 3.95 0.79 35.07
N PRO A 133 4.04 1.74 36.02
CA PRO A 133 5.30 2.05 36.66
C PRO A 133 5.73 0.93 37.61
N LYS A 134 7.04 0.80 37.80
CA LYS A 134 7.64 -0.29 38.58
C LYS A 134 7.76 -0.05 40.08
N GLU A 135 7.62 1.18 40.57
CA GLU A 135 7.39 1.51 41.99
C GLU A 135 7.00 3.00 42.07
N GLN A 136 5.96 3.36 42.84
CA GLN A 136 5.53 4.75 43.01
C GLN A 136 5.79 5.23 44.44
N LYS A 137 6.41 6.40 44.58
CA LYS A 137 6.61 7.03 45.90
C LYS A 137 5.37 7.84 46.27
N GLN A 138 4.79 7.54 47.44
CA GLN A 138 3.61 8.25 47.95
C GLN A 138 4.02 9.28 49.01
N PHE A 139 3.33 10.42 49.01
CA PHE A 139 3.53 11.50 49.98
C PHE A 139 2.20 11.86 50.61
N SER A 140 2.15 11.92 51.95
CA SER A 140 0.95 12.24 52.72
C SER A 140 0.97 13.64 53.33
N SER A 141 2.14 14.32 53.33
CA SER A 141 2.29 15.65 53.91
C SER A 141 3.25 16.55 53.11
N LEU A 142 3.06 17.87 53.26
CA LEU A 142 3.94 18.87 52.66
C LEU A 142 5.35 18.82 53.23
N ALA A 143 5.48 18.54 54.53
CA ALA A 143 6.77 18.39 55.19
C ALA A 143 7.57 17.21 54.62
N ASP A 144 6.94 16.05 54.43
CA ASP A 144 7.61 14.87 53.87
C ASP A 144 8.04 15.10 52.41
N THR A 145 7.19 15.80 51.65
CA THR A 145 7.48 16.12 50.26
C THR A 145 8.62 17.13 50.14
N GLN A 146 8.63 18.17 50.97
CA GLN A 146 9.71 19.16 51.02
C GLN A 146 11.02 18.53 51.47
N ASN A 147 11.00 17.65 52.47
CA ASN A 147 12.19 16.91 52.89
C ASN A 147 12.76 16.09 51.72
N PHE A 148 11.92 15.40 50.95
CA PHE A 148 12.37 14.65 49.77
C PHE A 148 12.88 15.54 48.62
N LEU A 149 12.19 16.64 48.31
CA LEU A 149 12.67 17.57 47.29
C LEU A 149 14.01 18.20 47.68
N ASN A 150 14.21 18.49 48.97
CA ASN A 150 15.47 18.98 49.50
C ASN A 150 16.58 17.92 49.43
N THR A 151 16.28 16.63 49.56
CA THR A 151 17.31 15.58 49.39
C THR A 151 17.81 15.47 47.95
N LEU A 152 17.00 15.81 46.96
CA LEU A 152 17.39 15.77 45.54
C LEU A 152 18.33 16.92 45.12
N TYR A 153 18.49 17.96 45.96
CA TYR A 153 19.30 19.16 45.70
C TYR A 153 19.17 19.75 44.28
N PRO A 154 17.94 19.97 43.75
CA PRO A 154 17.81 20.48 42.39
C PRO A 154 18.31 21.93 42.32
N ALA A 155 19.14 22.24 41.32
CA ALA A 155 19.52 23.61 41.03
C ALA A 155 18.27 24.44 40.67
N ARG A 156 18.31 25.76 40.90
CA ARG A 156 17.17 26.64 40.64
C ARG A 156 16.67 26.57 39.19
N GLU A 157 17.58 26.45 38.23
CA GLU A 157 17.25 26.28 36.81
C GLU A 157 16.54 24.95 36.58
N GLN A 158 16.99 23.86 37.22
CA GLN A 158 16.35 22.54 37.15
C GLN A 158 14.96 22.54 37.77
N LEU A 159 14.74 23.28 38.87
CA LEU A 159 13.41 23.47 39.46
C LEU A 159 12.48 24.23 38.50
N THR A 160 13.00 25.27 37.84
CA THR A 160 12.23 26.06 36.88
C THR A 160 11.84 25.22 35.67
N ASP A 161 12.78 24.47 35.12
CA ASP A 161 12.56 23.52 34.02
C ASP A 161 11.57 22.42 34.41
N LEU A 162 11.69 21.88 35.64
CA LEU A 162 10.78 20.85 36.15
C LEU A 162 9.34 21.38 36.24
N VAL A 163 9.14 22.53 36.88
CA VAL A 163 7.83 23.20 37.04
C VAL A 163 7.22 23.51 35.67
N HIS A 164 8.02 24.07 34.74
CA HIS A 164 7.56 24.38 33.39
C HIS A 164 7.20 23.11 32.60
N SER A 165 8.04 22.07 32.68
CA SER A 165 7.79 20.81 31.97
C SER A 165 6.54 20.08 32.48
N LEU A 166 6.14 20.30 33.74
CA LEU A 166 4.96 19.72 34.35
C LEU A 166 3.71 20.63 34.24
N ASN A 167 3.84 21.79 33.57
CA ASN A 167 2.77 22.79 33.40
C ASN A 167 2.09 23.18 34.73
N LEU A 168 2.86 23.30 35.81
CA LEU A 168 2.32 23.67 37.12
C LEU A 168 2.01 25.17 37.15
N ASN A 169 0.83 25.51 37.66
CA ASN A 169 0.39 26.90 37.74
C ASN A 169 1.11 27.62 38.90
N VAL A 170 2.25 28.24 38.59
CA VAL A 170 3.00 29.10 39.51
C VAL A 170 2.82 30.55 39.05
N PRO A 171 2.34 31.47 39.93
CA PRO A 171 2.19 32.89 39.57
C PRO A 171 3.50 33.45 39.01
N ALA A 172 3.43 34.22 37.93
CA ALA A 172 4.62 34.75 37.25
C ALA A 172 5.55 35.54 38.18
N SER A 173 5.00 36.22 39.20
CA SER A 173 5.72 36.94 40.25
C SER A 173 6.55 36.05 41.19
N SER A 174 6.26 34.74 41.22
CA SER A 174 6.85 33.76 42.14
C SER A 174 7.87 32.82 41.47
N THR A 175 8.04 32.93 40.15
CA THR A 175 9.03 32.16 39.37
C THR A 175 10.48 32.49 39.74
N THR A 176 10.71 33.60 40.43
CA THR A 176 12.03 33.98 40.97
C THR A 176 12.30 33.43 42.38
N ASN A 177 11.35 32.73 43.00
CA ASN A 177 11.46 32.22 44.37
C ASN A 177 11.44 30.68 44.39
N ALA A 178 12.59 30.06 44.69
CA ALA A 178 12.74 28.61 44.78
C ALA A 178 11.82 27.98 45.85
N SER A 179 11.51 28.70 46.93
CA SER A 179 10.60 28.22 47.97
C SER A 179 9.17 28.09 47.45
N ALA A 180 8.70 29.05 46.63
CA ALA A 180 7.36 29.00 46.06
C ALA A 180 7.22 27.87 45.02
N MET A 181 8.28 27.59 44.25
CA MET A 181 8.30 26.47 43.30
C MET A 181 8.30 25.11 44.02
N ASN A 182 9.08 24.97 45.09
CA ASN A 182 9.07 23.76 45.93
C ASN A 182 7.72 23.54 46.61
N GLU A 183 7.06 24.60 47.07
CA GLU A 183 5.72 24.50 47.65
C GLU A 183 4.69 24.06 46.58
N ALA A 184 4.74 24.63 45.37
CA ALA A 184 3.86 24.24 44.28
C ALA A 184 4.05 22.77 43.86
N LEU A 185 5.30 22.31 43.72
CA LEU A 185 5.63 20.90 43.48
C LEU A 185 5.14 20.01 44.61
N GLY A 186 5.35 20.43 45.86
CA GLY A 186 4.89 19.70 47.04
C GLY A 186 3.37 19.51 47.08
N GLN A 187 2.63 20.58 46.81
CA GLN A 187 1.16 20.54 46.73
C GLN A 187 0.67 19.64 45.58
N ALA A 188 1.32 19.70 44.41
CA ALA A 188 0.95 18.87 43.26
C ALA A 188 1.22 17.37 43.50
N LEU A 189 2.28 17.02 44.23
CA LEU A 189 2.56 15.64 44.65
C LEU A 189 1.54 15.10 45.66
N ILE A 190 1.13 15.92 46.64
CA ILE A 190 0.10 15.52 47.65
C ILE A 190 -1.27 15.34 46.99
N LYS A 191 -1.63 16.24 46.07
CA LYS A 191 -2.87 16.12 45.29
C LYS A 191 -2.84 14.96 44.30
N GLY A 192 -1.67 14.34 44.11
CA GLY A 192 -1.45 13.27 43.15
C GLY A 192 -1.53 13.74 41.70
N GLU A 193 -1.36 15.02 41.41
CA GLU A 193 -1.28 15.57 40.04
C GLU A 193 0.06 15.18 39.38
N ILE A 194 1.10 15.01 40.19
CA ILE A 194 2.41 14.47 39.82
C ILE A 194 2.64 13.18 40.59
N VAL A 195 3.31 12.22 39.97
CA VAL A 195 3.78 10.99 40.60
C VAL A 195 5.28 10.84 40.40
N ILE A 196 5.95 10.19 41.34
CA ILE A 196 7.38 9.92 41.26
C ILE A 196 7.58 8.43 41.12
N THR A 197 8.24 8.03 40.03
CA THR A 197 8.67 6.64 39.82
C THR A 197 10.13 6.48 40.22
N GLN A 198 10.45 5.30 40.75
CA GLN A 198 11.79 4.94 41.18
C GLN A 198 12.32 3.75 40.38
N GLU A 199 13.52 3.88 39.82
CA GLU A 199 14.23 2.79 39.14
C GLU A 199 15.61 2.58 39.76
N ALA A 200 15.94 1.31 40.07
CA ALA A 200 17.29 0.92 40.46
C ALA A 200 18.20 0.91 39.22
N GLU A 201 19.40 1.48 39.34
CA GLU A 201 20.35 1.52 38.22
C GLU A 201 20.74 0.09 37.81
N ALA A 202 20.57 -0.23 36.51
CA ALA A 202 20.94 -1.53 35.98
C ALA A 202 22.44 -1.75 36.16
N ARG A 203 22.82 -2.81 36.88
CA ARG A 203 24.24 -3.19 37.02
C ARG A 203 24.83 -3.37 35.62
N LYS A 204 25.89 -2.62 35.31
CA LYS A 204 26.76 -2.88 34.14
C LYS A 204 27.18 -4.36 34.20
N PRO A 205 27.16 -5.11 33.09
CA PRO A 205 27.82 -6.42 33.07
C PRO A 205 29.28 -6.21 33.42
N GLU A 206 29.78 -6.94 34.43
CA GLU A 206 31.18 -6.95 34.79
C GLU A 206 31.99 -7.31 33.55
N ALA A 207 32.83 -6.38 33.09
CA ALA A 207 33.86 -6.69 32.12
C ALA A 207 34.83 -7.65 32.82
N GLN A 208 34.96 -8.87 32.30
CA GLN A 208 36.01 -9.77 32.74
C GLN A 208 37.36 -9.10 32.44
N ASP A 209 38.13 -8.89 33.50
CA ASP A 209 39.52 -8.45 33.45
C ASP A 209 40.32 -9.37 32.52
N ILE A 210 40.82 -8.80 31.42
CA ILE A 210 41.96 -9.38 30.69
C ILE A 210 43.20 -8.79 31.35
N ILE A 211 43.85 -9.62 32.15
CA ILE A 211 45.20 -9.40 32.66
C ILE A 211 46.14 -9.46 31.45
N GLU A 212 46.77 -8.34 31.11
CA GLU A 212 47.92 -8.30 30.20
C GLU A 212 49.15 -7.90 31.03
N GLU A 213 49.89 -8.93 31.43
CA GLU A 213 51.24 -8.84 31.96
C GLU A 213 52.21 -8.90 30.76
N VAL A 214 53.22 -8.02 30.71
CA VAL A 214 54.65 -8.37 30.46
C VAL A 214 55.48 -7.15 29.99
N ALA A 215 56.59 -6.97 30.72
CA ALA A 215 57.92 -6.43 30.38
C ALA A 215 58.18 -4.93 30.28
N GLU A 216 58.73 -4.39 31.38
CA GLU A 216 59.78 -3.37 31.37
C GLU A 216 61.09 -3.93 30.77
N VAL A 217 61.77 -3.14 29.95
CA VAL A 217 63.20 -3.29 29.61
C VAL A 217 63.90 -1.96 29.90
N VAL A 218 64.93 -2.03 30.74
CA VAL A 218 65.83 -0.94 31.14
C VAL A 218 67.07 -0.92 30.24
N SER A 219 67.59 0.29 29.97
CA SER A 219 68.99 0.69 29.65
C SER A 219 69.13 1.39 28.29
N SER A 220 69.96 2.41 28.05
CA SER A 220 70.59 3.50 28.83
C SER A 220 71.48 4.27 27.83
N ASN A 221 71.50 5.61 27.90
CA ASN A 221 72.53 6.59 27.43
C ASN A 221 73.07 6.48 25.98
N THR A 222 73.25 7.58 25.22
CA THR A 222 74.41 8.48 25.32
C THR A 222 74.26 9.71 24.40
N GLN A 223 74.28 10.90 25.00
CA GLN A 223 75.10 12.09 24.72
C GLN A 223 75.17 12.77 23.32
N GLU A 224 74.88 14.07 23.36
CA GLU A 224 75.16 15.16 22.42
C GLU A 224 76.68 15.41 22.25
N PRO A 225 77.14 15.85 21.07
CA PRO A 225 77.74 17.20 20.98
C PRO A 225 77.46 17.95 19.65
N ALA A 226 77.45 19.29 19.73
CA ALA A 226 77.52 20.25 18.61
C ALA A 226 78.99 20.59 18.24
N PRO A 227 79.28 21.55 17.32
CA PRO A 227 78.84 21.75 15.93
C PRO A 227 80.05 21.84 14.95
N ALA A 228 79.83 21.78 13.63
CA ALA A 228 80.79 22.28 12.64
C ALA A 228 80.11 22.75 11.35
N GLN A 229 80.47 23.97 10.93
CA GLN A 229 80.03 24.65 9.72
C GLN A 229 80.60 23.97 8.46
N THR A 230 79.79 23.86 7.41
CA THR A 230 80.26 24.07 6.04
C THR A 230 79.12 24.57 5.18
N THR A 231 79.33 25.78 4.66
CA THR A 231 78.56 26.51 3.66
C THR A 231 78.62 25.78 2.30
N ALA A 232 77.48 25.53 1.68
CA ALA A 232 77.36 25.33 0.24
C ALA A 232 75.95 25.75 -0.21
N GLU A 233 75.96 26.72 -1.12
CA GLU A 233 74.89 27.37 -1.90
C GLU A 233 73.47 26.77 -1.84
N GLU A 234 72.54 27.56 -1.30
CA GLU A 234 71.10 27.46 -1.52
C GLU A 234 70.80 27.81 -2.99
N GLU A 235 70.51 26.80 -3.82
CA GLU A 235 69.47 26.97 -4.82
C GLU A 235 68.14 26.85 -4.07
N ASP A 236 67.33 27.90 -4.17
CA ASP A 236 65.98 28.03 -3.62
C ASP A 236 65.05 27.04 -4.37
N ASP A 237 65.24 25.73 -4.11
CA ASP A 237 64.24 24.72 -4.39
C ASP A 237 63.15 24.93 -3.34
N GLU A 238 62.19 25.81 -3.62
CA GLU A 238 60.91 25.83 -2.92
C GLU A 238 60.39 24.39 -2.91
N GLU A 239 60.50 23.73 -1.75
CA GLU A 239 60.13 22.35 -1.55
C GLU A 239 58.67 22.21 -1.96
N LYS A 240 58.40 21.65 -3.16
CA LYS A 240 57.04 21.60 -3.72
C LYS A 240 56.17 20.75 -2.79
N VAL A 241 55.40 21.43 -1.96
CA VAL A 241 54.56 20.79 -0.95
C VAL A 241 53.48 19.97 -1.67
N CYS A 242 53.34 18.71 -1.26
CA CYS A 242 52.31 17.80 -1.78
C CYS A 242 50.91 18.29 -1.34
N GLU A 243 50.33 19.18 -2.13
CA GLU A 243 49.01 19.78 -1.92
C GLU A 243 47.93 19.07 -2.75
N LEU A 244 46.84 18.67 -2.10
CA LEU A 244 45.67 18.09 -2.75
C LEU A 244 44.85 19.16 -3.49
N THR A 245 44.68 19.01 -4.80
CA THR A 245 43.84 19.92 -5.60
C THR A 245 42.43 19.37 -5.81
N LYS A 246 42.28 18.04 -5.89
CA LYS A 246 40.97 17.41 -6.15
C LYS A 246 40.90 15.96 -5.70
N LEU A 247 39.74 15.56 -5.19
CA LEU A 247 39.35 14.17 -4.97
C LEU A 247 38.14 13.85 -5.86
N THR A 248 38.21 12.79 -6.66
CA THR A 248 37.10 12.27 -7.46
C THR A 248 36.76 10.85 -7.00
N VAL A 249 35.50 10.60 -6.64
CA VAL A 249 35.00 9.27 -6.28
C VAL A 249 33.87 8.90 -7.23
N ALA A 250 33.98 7.79 -7.94
CA ALA A 250 33.06 7.38 -9.00
C ALA A 250 32.66 5.90 -8.89
N CYS A 251 31.42 5.57 -9.29
CA CYS A 251 31.01 4.19 -9.52
C CYS A 251 31.33 3.74 -10.95
N ASP A 252 31.55 2.44 -11.12
CA ASP A 252 32.03 1.89 -12.40
C ASP A 252 30.91 1.64 -13.43
N HIS A 253 29.66 1.40 -13.00
CA HIS A 253 28.57 0.93 -13.88
C HIS A 253 27.69 2.01 -14.49
N ASP A 254 27.59 3.19 -13.88
CA ASP A 254 26.67 4.27 -14.32
C ASP A 254 27.36 5.64 -14.48
N GLY A 255 28.69 5.71 -14.37
CA GLY A 255 29.48 6.92 -14.61
C GLY A 255 29.22 8.06 -13.62
N ARG A 256 28.48 7.80 -12.52
CA ARG A 256 28.17 8.78 -11.48
C ARG A 256 29.41 9.02 -10.63
N LYS A 257 29.65 10.29 -10.30
CA LYS A 257 30.84 10.71 -9.56
C LYS A 257 30.57 11.90 -8.65
N GLN A 258 31.32 11.95 -7.55
CA GLN A 258 31.45 13.11 -6.69
C GLN A 258 32.85 13.69 -6.84
N ILE A 259 32.92 15.01 -6.88
CA ILE A 259 34.18 15.76 -6.98
C ILE A 259 34.26 16.70 -5.79
N VAL A 260 35.40 16.67 -5.12
CA VAL A 260 35.71 17.52 -3.98
C VAL A 260 36.95 18.33 -4.29
N THR A 261 36.89 19.63 -4.01
CA THR A 261 37.95 20.62 -4.22
C THR A 261 38.06 21.52 -2.98
N SER A 262 38.99 22.47 -2.97
CA SER A 262 39.12 23.49 -1.92
C SER A 262 37.81 24.25 -1.63
N ASP A 263 36.97 24.42 -2.64
CA ASP A 263 35.72 25.19 -2.54
C ASP A 263 34.56 24.37 -1.93
N SER A 264 34.76 23.08 -1.68
CA SER A 264 33.74 22.20 -1.11
C SER A 264 33.61 22.44 0.39
N SER A 265 32.46 22.95 0.84
CA SER A 265 32.20 23.27 2.25
C SER A 265 31.61 22.12 3.07
N ILE A 266 31.08 21.08 2.41
CA ILE A 266 30.47 19.89 3.04
C ILE A 266 30.99 18.60 2.39
N VAL A 267 31.04 17.52 3.18
CA VAL A 267 31.39 16.18 2.68
C VAL A 267 30.23 15.69 1.80
N PRO A 268 30.40 15.54 0.48
CA PRO A 268 29.31 15.10 -0.38
C PRO A 268 29.05 13.60 -0.22
N SER A 269 27.83 13.17 -0.56
CA SER A 269 27.44 11.76 -0.56
C SER A 269 27.19 11.21 -1.97
N LEU A 270 27.60 9.96 -2.19
CA LEU A 270 27.35 9.16 -3.38
C LEU A 270 26.55 7.92 -2.98
N ASN A 271 25.27 7.87 -3.36
CA ASN A 271 24.40 6.72 -3.09
C ASN A 271 24.35 5.81 -4.31
N VAL A 272 24.70 4.53 -4.15
CA VAL A 272 24.86 3.54 -5.23
C VAL A 272 24.12 2.25 -4.89
N VAL A 273 23.58 1.58 -5.89
CA VAL A 273 22.99 0.24 -5.79
C VAL A 273 24.04 -0.76 -6.27
N ALA A 274 24.30 -1.78 -5.45
CA ALA A 274 25.31 -2.80 -5.73
C ALA A 274 25.07 -3.45 -7.11
N SER A 275 26.08 -3.38 -7.97
CA SER A 275 25.94 -3.74 -9.39
C SER A 275 26.95 -4.76 -9.90
N GLU A 276 27.90 -5.21 -9.06
CA GLU A 276 29.01 -6.06 -9.52
C GLU A 276 28.49 -7.41 -10.02
N LYS A 277 28.42 -7.54 -11.36
CA LYS A 277 27.82 -8.65 -12.10
C LYS A 277 28.44 -10.03 -11.81
N ASP A 278 29.65 -10.06 -11.26
CA ASP A 278 30.40 -11.30 -11.02
C ASP A 278 30.40 -11.73 -9.53
N LYS A 279 30.03 -10.83 -8.62
CA LYS A 279 29.93 -11.06 -7.18
C LYS A 279 28.77 -10.25 -6.62
N GLY A 280 27.60 -10.88 -6.51
CA GLY A 280 26.41 -10.23 -5.93
C GLY A 280 26.69 -9.61 -4.55
N GLY A 281 26.06 -8.46 -4.28
CA GLY A 281 26.19 -7.74 -3.00
C GLY A 281 27.41 -6.82 -2.90
N PHE A 282 28.15 -6.61 -4.00
CA PHE A 282 29.31 -5.71 -4.06
C PHE A 282 29.15 -4.59 -5.09
N GLU A 283 29.85 -3.49 -4.84
CA GLU A 283 29.93 -2.31 -5.69
C GLU A 283 31.38 -1.88 -5.87
N LYS A 284 31.76 -1.53 -7.11
CA LYS A 284 33.11 -1.05 -7.41
C LYS A 284 33.16 0.46 -7.43
N ILE A 285 33.99 1.00 -6.57
CA ILE A 285 34.20 2.44 -6.44
C ILE A 285 35.65 2.79 -6.74
N THR A 286 35.83 3.68 -7.70
CA THR A 286 37.14 4.24 -8.05
C THR A 286 37.31 5.59 -7.38
N ALA A 287 38.35 5.74 -6.56
CA ALA A 287 38.74 6.98 -5.91
C ALA A 287 40.07 7.48 -6.46
N LYS A 288 40.10 8.68 -7.03
CA LYS A 288 41.26 9.29 -7.67
C LYS A 288 41.57 10.64 -7.05
N ILE A 289 42.85 10.90 -6.78
CA ILE A 289 43.34 12.21 -6.31
C ILE A 289 44.12 12.92 -7.42
N GLU A 290 44.07 14.25 -7.43
CA GLU A 290 44.95 15.12 -8.21
C GLU A 290 45.69 16.04 -7.20
N ALA A 291 47.00 16.22 -7.40
CA ALA A 291 47.88 16.98 -6.51
C ALA A 291 49.00 17.65 -7.31
N ASN A 292 49.48 18.82 -6.87
CA ASN A 292 50.46 19.64 -7.62
C ASN A 292 51.90 19.08 -7.59
N ALA A 293 52.23 18.25 -6.58
CA ALA A 293 53.51 17.54 -6.46
C ALA A 293 53.36 16.30 -5.55
N PRO A 294 52.78 15.18 -6.04
CA PRO A 294 52.50 14.03 -5.20
C PRO A 294 53.79 13.34 -4.73
N CYS A 295 53.99 13.23 -3.41
CA CYS A 295 55.14 12.53 -2.84
C CYS A 295 54.96 11.00 -2.78
N ASP A 296 56.06 10.25 -2.68
CA ASP A 296 56.08 8.77 -2.73
C ASP A 296 55.20 8.11 -1.65
N ASN A 297 55.06 8.76 -0.49
CA ASN A 297 54.21 8.28 0.60
C ASN A 297 52.72 8.34 0.22
N HIS A 298 52.30 9.34 -0.56
CA HIS A 298 50.91 9.54 -0.96
C HIS A 298 50.60 8.94 -2.33
N THR A 299 51.58 8.64 -3.18
CA THR A 299 51.34 7.87 -4.39
C THR A 299 51.01 6.40 -4.09
N SER A 300 51.66 5.83 -3.07
CA SER A 300 51.42 4.44 -2.62
C SER A 300 50.19 4.26 -1.72
N SER A 301 49.62 5.36 -1.21
CA SER A 301 48.49 5.37 -0.27
C SER A 301 47.51 6.52 -0.49
N SER A 302 47.21 6.84 -1.75
CA SER A 302 46.45 8.04 -2.18
C SER A 302 45.11 8.28 -1.48
N THR A 303 44.39 7.24 -1.06
CA THR A 303 43.12 7.35 -0.35
C THR A 303 42.98 6.30 0.74
N SER A 304 42.27 6.64 1.81
CA SER A 304 41.87 5.73 2.89
C SER A 304 40.35 5.57 2.92
N ILE A 305 39.86 4.46 3.46
CA ILE A 305 38.41 4.18 3.54
C ILE A 305 38.06 3.56 4.90
N GLN A 306 36.92 3.98 5.47
CA GLN A 306 36.35 3.39 6.68
C GLN A 306 34.84 3.18 6.53
N PRO A 307 34.28 2.03 6.96
CA PRO A 307 34.97 0.82 7.45
C PRO A 307 35.77 0.15 6.32
N SER A 308 36.61 -0.84 6.66
CA SER A 308 37.45 -1.55 5.69
C SER A 308 36.60 -2.14 4.53
N PRO A 309 37.08 -2.03 3.28
CA PRO A 309 36.38 -2.58 2.13
C PRO A 309 36.63 -4.10 2.07
N ALA A 310 35.87 -4.79 1.23
CA ALA A 310 36.09 -6.22 1.03
C ALA A 310 37.40 -6.50 0.29
N LYS A 311 37.75 -5.62 -0.66
CA LYS A 311 39.03 -5.65 -1.36
C LYS A 311 39.43 -4.25 -1.80
N THR A 312 40.74 -4.01 -1.85
CA THR A 312 41.32 -2.77 -2.38
C THR A 312 42.36 -3.12 -3.43
N THR A 313 42.27 -2.50 -4.59
CA THR A 313 43.32 -2.52 -5.62
C THR A 313 44.00 -1.16 -5.60
N LYS A 314 45.27 -1.11 -5.16
CA LYS A 314 46.01 0.13 -5.02
C LYS A 314 46.63 0.57 -6.34
N GLY A 315 46.65 1.88 -6.58
CA GLY A 315 47.32 2.50 -7.71
C GLY A 315 47.97 3.82 -7.33
N SER A 316 48.85 4.32 -8.20
CA SER A 316 49.77 5.43 -7.88
C SER A 316 49.09 6.75 -7.52
N LEU A 317 47.83 7.01 -7.93
CA LEU A 317 47.01 8.17 -7.50
C LEU A 317 45.51 7.82 -7.52
N SER A 318 45.21 6.52 -7.58
CA SER A 318 43.87 6.01 -7.77
C SER A 318 43.76 4.65 -7.12
N ASN A 319 42.75 4.46 -6.28
CA ASN A 319 42.44 3.18 -5.66
C ASN A 319 41.06 2.73 -6.11
N VAL A 320 40.91 1.42 -6.34
CA VAL A 320 39.61 0.79 -6.61
C VAL A 320 39.21 -0.04 -5.41
N TYR A 321 38.00 0.20 -4.89
CA TYR A 321 37.44 -0.47 -3.73
C TYR A 321 36.27 -1.37 -4.13
N GLU A 322 36.29 -2.63 -3.70
CA GLU A 322 35.11 -3.51 -3.73
C GLU A 322 34.37 -3.33 -2.39
N LEU A 323 33.22 -2.66 -2.42
CA LEU A 323 32.41 -2.32 -1.24
C LEU A 323 31.22 -3.26 -1.13
N ALA A 324 30.99 -3.82 0.06
CA ALA A 324 29.84 -4.69 0.30
C ALA A 324 28.60 -3.87 0.67
N CYS A 325 27.40 -4.38 0.40
CA CYS A 325 26.17 -3.88 1.00
C CYS A 325 25.82 -4.64 2.31
N GLU A 326 24.80 -4.18 3.04
CA GLU A 326 24.22 -4.99 4.12
C GLU A 326 23.40 -6.14 3.52
N PRO A 327 23.57 -7.38 3.99
CA PRO A 327 22.82 -8.52 3.46
C PRO A 327 21.36 -8.49 3.93
N VAL A 328 20.44 -8.85 3.03
CA VAL A 328 19.02 -8.99 3.37
C VAL A 328 18.78 -10.39 3.94
N THR A 329 18.72 -10.48 5.27
CA THR A 329 18.55 -11.77 5.97
C THR A 329 17.12 -12.29 5.93
N ASN A 330 16.13 -11.39 5.95
CA ASN A 330 14.71 -11.74 5.80
C ASN A 330 14.07 -10.93 4.65
N PRO A 331 13.92 -11.55 3.47
CA PRO A 331 13.19 -11.01 2.32
C PRO A 331 11.87 -10.32 2.66
N LEU A 332 11.03 -10.94 3.50
CA LEU A 332 9.69 -10.42 3.78
C LEU A 332 9.72 -9.11 4.57
N ASN A 333 10.76 -8.87 5.37
CA ASN A 333 10.94 -7.61 6.09
C ASN A 333 11.22 -6.43 5.14
N VAL A 334 11.65 -6.71 3.90
CA VAL A 334 11.90 -5.71 2.86
C VAL A 334 10.87 -5.77 1.75
N LEU A 335 9.76 -6.48 1.92
CA LEU A 335 8.70 -6.58 0.92
C LEU A 335 8.24 -5.18 0.49
N TRP A 336 7.99 -4.31 1.46
CA TRP A 336 7.55 -2.92 1.26
C TRP A 336 8.70 -1.93 1.03
N LEU A 337 9.92 -2.43 0.73
CA LEU A 337 11.18 -1.66 0.70
C LEU A 337 11.17 -0.45 1.66
N PRO A 338 10.87 -0.60 2.96
CA PRO A 338 10.94 0.52 3.90
C PRO A 338 12.38 1.04 3.91
N SER A 339 12.62 2.32 4.27
CA SER A 339 13.95 2.97 4.25
C SER A 339 15.13 2.00 4.46
N ILE A 340 15.65 1.43 3.36
CA ILE A 340 16.67 0.39 3.44
C ILE A 340 17.94 1.08 3.89
N LYS A 341 18.58 0.61 4.95
CA LYS A 341 19.81 1.25 5.41
C LYS A 341 20.95 0.86 4.46
N PRO A 342 21.69 1.83 3.91
CA PRO A 342 22.90 1.52 3.17
C PRO A 342 24.01 1.13 4.13
N LYS A 343 24.96 0.34 3.63
CA LYS A 343 26.27 0.28 4.27
C LYS A 343 27.03 1.55 3.91
N ARG A 344 27.44 2.30 4.93
CA ARG A 344 28.11 3.60 4.74
C ARG A 344 29.61 3.42 4.79
N TYR A 345 30.28 4.07 3.85
CA TYR A 345 31.72 4.15 3.73
C TYR A 345 32.14 5.60 3.63
N LYS A 346 33.29 5.96 4.20
CA LYS A 346 33.89 7.28 4.06
C LYS A 346 35.26 7.12 3.41
N ILE A 347 35.41 7.65 2.21
CA ILE A 347 36.67 7.65 1.47
C ILE A 347 37.33 9.01 1.68
N SER A 348 38.54 9.04 2.23
CA SER A 348 39.29 10.27 2.50
C SER A 348 40.57 10.30 1.67
N ALA A 349 40.91 11.48 1.14
CA ALA A 349 42.18 11.68 0.46
C ALA A 349 43.34 11.78 1.46
N ASN A 350 44.49 11.23 1.06
CA ASN A 350 45.73 11.34 1.81
C ASN A 350 46.71 12.24 1.04
N ALA A 351 47.11 13.36 1.65
CA ALA A 351 48.11 14.30 1.15
C ALA A 351 48.80 15.01 2.34
N CYS A 352 49.95 15.66 2.09
CA CYS A 352 50.66 16.44 3.11
C CYS A 352 49.84 17.68 3.51
N ASP A 353 49.33 18.39 2.51
CA ASP A 353 48.39 19.50 2.70
C ASP A 353 47.02 19.16 2.06
N ARG A 354 45.95 19.36 2.82
CA ARG A 354 44.58 18.95 2.47
C ARG A 354 43.59 20.03 2.88
N PHE A 355 42.63 20.31 2.00
CA PHE A 355 41.47 21.10 2.38
C PHE A 355 40.59 20.34 3.41
N SER A 356 39.89 21.10 4.27
CA SER A 356 39.13 20.60 5.44
C SER A 356 38.14 19.47 5.12
N THR A 357 37.66 19.45 3.87
CA THR A 357 36.55 18.61 3.43
C THR A 357 37.02 17.51 2.48
N SER A 358 38.24 17.00 2.63
CA SER A 358 38.89 16.04 1.72
C SER A 358 38.35 14.59 1.80
N ALA A 359 37.02 14.41 1.83
CA ALA A 359 36.37 13.10 1.90
C ALA A 359 35.04 13.05 1.13
N VAL A 360 34.60 11.85 0.79
CA VAL A 360 33.28 11.55 0.21
C VAL A 360 32.65 10.41 1.00
N GLU A 361 31.36 10.53 1.35
CA GLU A 361 30.58 9.41 1.86
C GLU A 361 29.99 8.59 0.72
N VAL A 362 30.20 7.28 0.73
CA VAL A 362 29.63 6.34 -0.22
C VAL A 362 28.65 5.44 0.52
N ASN A 363 27.39 5.47 0.08
CA ASN A 363 26.31 4.68 0.64
C ASN A 363 25.94 3.57 -0.35
N VAL A 364 26.24 2.32 0.00
CA VAL A 364 26.00 1.16 -0.86
C VAL A 364 24.72 0.45 -0.43
N PHE A 365 23.73 0.44 -1.32
CA PHE A 365 22.44 -0.21 -1.16
C PHE A 365 22.44 -1.58 -1.84
N PRO A 366 21.75 -2.58 -1.28
CA PRO A 366 21.55 -3.86 -1.96
C PRO A 366 20.67 -3.70 -3.21
N LYS A 367 20.91 -4.53 -4.23
CA LYS A 367 20.07 -4.58 -5.42
C LYS A 367 18.88 -5.49 -5.18
N ILE A 368 17.71 -4.87 -4.97
CA ILE A 368 16.47 -5.56 -4.62
C ILE A 368 15.38 -5.22 -5.62
N LYS A 369 14.71 -6.26 -6.14
CA LYS A 369 13.48 -6.14 -6.91
C LYS A 369 12.46 -7.19 -6.48
N TRP A 370 11.28 -6.74 -6.08
CA TRP A 370 10.10 -7.57 -5.82
C TRP A 370 9.19 -7.58 -7.03
N ASN A 371 8.73 -8.77 -7.43
CA ASN A 371 7.64 -8.94 -8.37
C ASN A 371 6.68 -10.01 -7.80
N ALA A 372 5.53 -9.60 -7.31
CA ALA A 372 4.47 -10.50 -6.88
C ALA A 372 3.24 -10.31 -7.75
N SER A 373 2.69 -11.40 -8.25
CA SER A 373 1.42 -11.42 -8.96
C SER A 373 0.62 -12.57 -8.40
N VAL A 374 -0.39 -12.24 -7.62
CA VAL A 374 -1.30 -13.19 -6.99
C VAL A 374 -2.68 -12.95 -7.55
N GLY A 375 -3.37 -14.00 -7.94
CA GLY A 375 -4.76 -13.87 -8.36
C GLY A 375 -5.55 -15.12 -8.05
N TYR A 376 -6.85 -14.90 -7.96
CA TYR A 376 -7.80 -15.94 -7.68
C TYR A 376 -9.05 -15.72 -8.52
N SER A 377 -9.38 -16.74 -9.30
CA SER A 377 -10.67 -16.81 -9.99
C SER A 377 -11.63 -17.57 -9.10
N PHE A 378 -12.80 -17.00 -8.83
CA PHE A 378 -13.89 -17.68 -8.11
C PHE A 378 -14.64 -18.68 -9.01
N GLY A 379 -14.24 -18.81 -10.28
CA GLY A 379 -14.90 -19.67 -11.26
C GLY A 379 -16.20 -19.07 -11.78
N ASN A 380 -16.93 -19.84 -12.60
CA ASN A 380 -18.17 -19.40 -13.24
C ASN A 380 -19.25 -20.47 -13.06
N LYS A 381 -20.50 -20.01 -12.96
CA LYS A 381 -21.67 -20.89 -12.93
C LYS A 381 -22.55 -20.62 -14.14
N GLU A 382 -22.88 -21.68 -14.85
CA GLU A 382 -23.71 -21.62 -16.05
C GLU A 382 -24.89 -22.57 -15.92
N LEU A 383 -26.08 -22.02 -16.10
CA LEU A 383 -27.30 -22.78 -16.32
C LEU A 383 -27.64 -22.69 -17.81
N SER A 384 -27.62 -23.83 -18.49
CA SER A 384 -27.99 -23.91 -19.90
C SER A 384 -28.92 -25.10 -20.18
N ARG A 385 -29.87 -24.90 -21.09
CA ARG A 385 -30.76 -25.96 -21.59
C ARG A 385 -30.03 -26.71 -22.71
N SER A 386 -29.82 -28.01 -22.54
CA SER A 386 -29.35 -28.88 -23.64
C SER A 386 -30.48 -29.79 -24.10
N THR A 387 -30.55 -30.01 -25.41
CA THR A 387 -31.42 -31.01 -26.01
C THR A 387 -30.55 -32.23 -26.33
N SER A 388 -30.87 -33.36 -25.71
CA SER A 388 -30.26 -34.65 -26.03
C SER A 388 -31.29 -35.52 -26.74
N GLU A 389 -30.99 -35.93 -27.96
CA GLU A 389 -31.82 -36.88 -28.69
C GLU A 389 -31.51 -38.30 -28.20
N ASN A 390 -32.50 -38.95 -27.62
CA ASN A 390 -32.38 -40.34 -27.21
C ASN A 390 -32.32 -41.22 -28.46
N LYS A 391 -31.12 -41.72 -28.76
CA LYS A 391 -30.80 -42.44 -30.01
C LYS A 391 -31.66 -43.68 -30.25
N ASN A 392 -32.31 -44.23 -29.21
CA ASN A 392 -33.11 -45.45 -29.31
C ASN A 392 -34.61 -45.18 -29.54
N THR A 393 -35.12 -44.01 -29.15
CA THR A 393 -36.55 -43.67 -29.25
C THR A 393 -36.82 -42.49 -30.19
N GLY A 394 -35.79 -41.76 -30.63
CA GLY A 394 -35.95 -40.51 -31.38
C GLY A 394 -36.59 -39.39 -30.55
N GLN A 395 -36.74 -39.59 -29.24
CA GLN A 395 -37.34 -38.64 -28.33
C GLN A 395 -36.28 -37.60 -27.94
N ILE A 396 -36.64 -36.32 -28.08
CA ILE A 396 -35.78 -35.21 -27.68
C ILE A 396 -36.05 -34.97 -26.19
N ASP A 397 -35.10 -35.40 -25.36
CA ASP A 397 -35.11 -35.11 -23.93
C ASP A 397 -34.47 -33.73 -23.72
N VAL A 398 -35.21 -32.86 -23.05
CA VAL A 398 -34.72 -31.56 -22.61
C VAL A 398 -34.19 -31.73 -21.20
N VAL A 399 -32.90 -31.45 -21.00
CA VAL A 399 -32.29 -31.49 -19.67
C VAL A 399 -31.66 -30.14 -19.37
N ASN A 400 -31.93 -29.62 -18.16
CA ASN A 400 -31.21 -28.46 -17.63
C ASN A 400 -29.82 -28.92 -17.22
N LYS A 401 -28.79 -28.36 -17.86
CA LYS A 401 -27.38 -28.60 -17.51
C LYS A 401 -26.92 -27.49 -16.58
N HIS A 402 -26.36 -27.90 -15.45
CA HIS A 402 -25.70 -27.00 -14.51
C HIS A 402 -24.20 -27.26 -14.59
N GLU A 403 -23.44 -26.29 -15.11
CA GLU A 403 -21.98 -26.35 -15.13
C GLU A 403 -21.40 -25.45 -14.04
N ASN A 404 -20.50 -26.02 -13.24
CA ASN A 404 -19.76 -25.30 -12.21
C ASN A 404 -18.26 -25.40 -12.53
N LYS A 405 -17.63 -24.27 -12.84
CA LYS A 405 -16.18 -24.18 -12.94
C LYS A 405 -15.64 -23.82 -11.57
N SER A 406 -14.83 -24.71 -10.99
CA SER A 406 -14.20 -24.47 -9.69
C SER A 406 -13.25 -23.27 -9.75
N GLY A 407 -13.19 -22.52 -8.66
CA GLY A 407 -12.19 -21.47 -8.51
C GLY A 407 -10.76 -21.99 -8.62
N LYS A 408 -9.84 -21.11 -9.00
CA LYS A 408 -8.42 -21.44 -9.19
C LYS A 408 -7.54 -20.31 -8.68
N PHE A 409 -6.57 -20.68 -7.86
CA PHE A 409 -5.46 -19.82 -7.49
C PHE A 409 -4.37 -19.84 -8.57
N HIS A 410 -3.83 -18.67 -8.90
CA HIS A 410 -2.63 -18.53 -9.69
C HIS A 410 -1.76 -17.42 -9.08
N GLY A 411 -0.56 -17.78 -8.67
CA GLY A 411 0.32 -16.86 -7.95
C GLY A 411 1.78 -17.10 -8.27
N LYS A 412 2.55 -16.02 -8.25
CA LYS A 412 3.99 -15.98 -8.42
C LYS A 412 4.53 -14.88 -7.52
N MET A 413 5.47 -15.18 -6.63
CA MET A 413 6.05 -14.18 -5.72
C MET A 413 7.56 -14.29 -5.77
N GLU A 414 8.19 -13.38 -6.51
CA GLU A 414 9.60 -13.46 -6.85
C GLU A 414 10.36 -12.30 -6.20
N LEU A 415 11.37 -12.66 -5.42
CA LEU A 415 12.43 -11.74 -5.03
C LEU A 415 13.62 -11.95 -5.96
N TYR A 416 14.10 -10.84 -6.50
CA TYR A 416 15.40 -10.72 -7.12
C TYR A 416 16.31 -9.99 -6.14
N TYR A 417 17.29 -10.72 -5.61
CA TYR A 417 18.28 -10.20 -4.67
C TYR A 417 19.65 -10.72 -5.09
N ASP A 418 20.61 -9.82 -5.34
CA ASP A 418 21.98 -10.18 -5.74
C ASP A 418 22.02 -11.21 -6.88
N GLU A 419 21.20 -10.98 -7.92
CA GLU A 419 21.02 -11.83 -9.11
C GLU A 419 20.42 -13.23 -8.85
N LYS A 420 20.14 -13.57 -7.58
CA LYS A 420 19.40 -14.77 -7.22
C LYS A 420 17.91 -14.49 -7.25
N LYS A 421 17.21 -15.39 -7.93
CA LYS A 421 15.75 -15.39 -7.99
C LYS A 421 15.22 -16.42 -7.00
N LYS A 422 14.39 -15.98 -6.06
CA LYS A 422 13.71 -16.86 -5.10
C LYS A 422 12.20 -16.71 -5.25
N ASP A 423 11.52 -17.83 -5.48
CA ASP A 423 10.06 -17.91 -5.55
C ASP A 423 9.52 -18.33 -4.18
N PHE A 424 8.54 -17.59 -3.68
CA PHE A 424 7.87 -17.79 -2.41
C PHE A 424 6.39 -18.17 -2.56
N ALA A 425 5.89 -18.30 -3.79
CA ALA A 425 4.47 -18.55 -4.04
C ALA A 425 3.95 -19.84 -3.39
N GLY A 426 4.81 -20.87 -3.32
CA GLY A 426 4.46 -22.16 -2.72
C GLY A 426 4.17 -22.10 -1.23
N ASP A 427 4.90 -21.26 -0.48
CA ASP A 427 4.81 -21.17 0.99
C ASP A 427 3.48 -20.55 1.45
N TYR A 428 2.89 -19.69 0.62
CA TYR A 428 1.66 -18.97 0.93
C TYR A 428 0.39 -19.64 0.39
N LYS A 429 0.53 -20.61 -0.52
CA LYS A 429 -0.59 -21.33 -1.12
C LYS A 429 -1.56 -21.88 -0.07
N ASN A 430 -1.05 -22.56 0.95
CA ASN A 430 -1.86 -23.19 2.00
C ASN A 430 -2.64 -22.18 2.86
N ASN A 431 -2.12 -20.97 3.05
CA ASN A 431 -2.80 -19.92 3.83
C ASN A 431 -3.87 -19.22 2.98
N ILE A 432 -3.59 -19.05 1.68
CA ILE A 432 -4.55 -18.50 0.73
C ILE A 432 -5.73 -19.47 0.55
N ASP A 433 -5.47 -20.76 0.40
CA ASP A 433 -6.53 -21.80 0.30
C ASP A 433 -7.48 -21.80 1.51
N LYS A 434 -7.00 -21.49 2.72
CA LYS A 434 -7.85 -21.38 3.93
C LYS A 434 -8.77 -20.15 3.92
N VAL A 435 -8.29 -19.00 3.45
CA VAL A 435 -9.10 -17.78 3.33
C VAL A 435 -10.18 -17.97 2.26
N LEU A 436 -9.86 -18.69 1.20
CA LEU A 436 -10.75 -18.97 0.08
C LEU A 436 -11.90 -19.91 0.43
N ALA A 437 -11.67 -20.90 1.30
CA ALA A 437 -12.72 -21.79 1.80
C ALA A 437 -13.89 -21.04 2.49
N ASN A 438 -13.64 -19.85 3.06
CA ASN A 438 -14.69 -19.03 3.68
C ASN A 438 -15.58 -18.31 2.66
N ILE A 439 -15.12 -18.12 1.40
CA ILE A 439 -15.88 -17.44 0.35
C ILE A 439 -16.76 -18.43 -0.43
N ASP A 440 -16.45 -19.72 -0.39
CA ASP A 440 -17.28 -20.79 -0.96
C ASP A 440 -18.71 -20.82 -0.38
N ASP A 441 -18.95 -20.30 0.83
CA ASP A 441 -20.31 -20.24 1.40
C ASP A 441 -21.24 -19.29 0.62
N VAL A 442 -20.71 -18.19 0.08
CA VAL A 442 -21.47 -17.24 -0.73
C VAL A 442 -21.79 -17.84 -2.11
N THR A 443 -20.80 -18.51 -2.72
CA THR A 443 -21.01 -19.17 -4.01
C THR A 443 -22.00 -20.34 -3.89
N ASN A 444 -22.02 -21.05 -2.75
CA ASN A 444 -22.98 -22.12 -2.44
C ASN A 444 -24.42 -21.62 -2.30
N LYS A 445 -24.65 -20.44 -1.70
CA LYS A 445 -26.00 -19.84 -1.60
C LYS A 445 -26.58 -19.48 -2.96
N VAL A 446 -25.76 -18.94 -3.85
CA VAL A 446 -26.19 -18.65 -5.23
C VAL A 446 -26.34 -19.93 -6.05
N ASP A 447 -25.57 -20.98 -5.76
CA ASP A 447 -25.81 -22.33 -6.33
C ASP A 447 -27.22 -22.84 -6.00
N SER A 448 -27.63 -22.67 -4.73
CA SER A 448 -28.96 -23.06 -4.28
C SER A 448 -30.05 -22.25 -4.96
N LEU A 449 -29.85 -20.94 -5.14
CA LEU A 449 -30.77 -20.09 -5.90
C LEU A 449 -30.89 -20.55 -7.37
N LEU A 450 -29.77 -20.81 -8.04
CA LEU A 450 -29.76 -21.29 -9.43
C LEU A 450 -30.44 -22.66 -9.56
N LYS A 451 -30.21 -23.58 -8.63
CA LYS A 451 -30.89 -24.89 -8.56
C LYS A 451 -32.39 -24.75 -8.33
N ASN A 452 -32.81 -23.81 -7.48
CA ASN A 452 -34.23 -23.55 -7.24
C ASN A 452 -34.90 -22.96 -8.49
N LEU A 453 -34.20 -22.11 -9.24
CA LEU A 453 -34.66 -21.58 -10.52
C LEU A 453 -34.75 -22.67 -11.60
N SER A 454 -33.85 -23.66 -11.61
CA SER A 454 -33.90 -24.77 -12.57
C SER A 454 -34.97 -25.83 -12.28
N ASN A 455 -35.47 -25.90 -11.04
CA ASN A 455 -36.40 -26.93 -10.57
C ASN A 455 -37.87 -26.47 -10.52
N GLY A 456 -38.18 -25.22 -10.86
CA GLY A 456 -39.55 -24.71 -10.86
C GLY A 456 -40.37 -25.15 -12.08
N GLU A 457 -41.62 -25.58 -11.85
CA GLU A 457 -42.57 -26.04 -12.89
C GLU A 457 -42.92 -24.97 -13.97
N TYR A 458 -42.55 -23.71 -13.75
CA TYR A 458 -42.86 -22.58 -14.65
C TYR A 458 -41.81 -22.32 -15.75
N TYR A 459 -40.70 -23.06 -15.79
CA TYR A 459 -39.52 -22.76 -16.63
C TYR A 459 -39.34 -23.64 -17.88
N ASP A 460 -40.42 -23.95 -18.60
CA ASP A 460 -40.32 -24.56 -19.94
C ASP A 460 -39.85 -23.56 -21.04
N SER A 461 -39.44 -22.35 -20.65
CA SER A 461 -39.24 -21.18 -21.54
C SER A 461 -37.81 -20.93 -22.06
N GLY A 462 -36.88 -21.89 -21.97
CA GLY A 462 -35.60 -21.77 -22.71
C GLY A 462 -34.64 -20.67 -22.21
N VAL A 463 -34.60 -20.45 -20.90
CA VAL A 463 -33.69 -19.49 -20.24
C VAL A 463 -32.28 -20.06 -20.13
N LYS A 464 -31.26 -19.25 -20.42
CA LYS A 464 -29.85 -19.48 -20.05
C LYS A 464 -29.38 -18.36 -19.14
N LEU A 465 -28.69 -18.70 -18.06
CA LEU A 465 -28.15 -17.73 -17.12
C LEU A 465 -26.70 -18.09 -16.79
N GLU A 466 -25.80 -17.17 -17.06
CA GLU A 466 -24.38 -17.23 -16.72
C GLU A 466 -24.11 -16.20 -15.62
N ILE A 467 -23.53 -16.65 -14.52
CA ILE A 467 -23.05 -15.79 -13.44
C ILE A 467 -21.52 -15.87 -13.42
N PHE A 468 -20.89 -14.72 -13.61
CA PHE A 468 -19.45 -14.52 -13.50
C PHE A 468 -19.15 -13.99 -12.10
N TRP A 469 -18.37 -14.76 -11.36
CA TRP A 469 -17.90 -14.35 -10.04
C TRP A 469 -16.65 -13.48 -10.16
N PRO A 470 -16.27 -12.78 -9.07
CA PRO A 470 -15.07 -11.97 -9.09
C PRO A 470 -13.85 -12.74 -9.65
N ASN A 471 -12.94 -12.07 -10.35
CA ASN A 471 -11.57 -12.56 -10.46
C ASN A 471 -10.65 -11.53 -9.85
N LEU A 472 -10.14 -11.83 -8.66
CA LEU A 472 -9.26 -10.94 -7.92
C LEU A 472 -7.83 -11.12 -8.42
N SER A 473 -7.13 -10.02 -8.61
CA SER A 473 -5.71 -10.01 -8.91
C SER A 473 -5.03 -8.89 -8.13
N ILE A 474 -3.86 -9.20 -7.60
CA ILE A 474 -2.98 -8.29 -6.88
C ILE A 474 -1.62 -8.42 -7.55
N LYS A 475 -1.14 -7.34 -8.13
CA LYS A 475 0.22 -7.21 -8.66
C LYS A 475 0.97 -6.23 -7.79
N TYR A 476 2.18 -6.59 -7.42
CA TYR A 476 3.07 -5.77 -6.61
C TYR A 476 4.45 -5.80 -7.23
N GLU A 477 4.99 -4.63 -7.53
CA GLU A 477 6.34 -4.46 -8.02
C GLU A 477 7.02 -3.39 -7.18
N ALA A 478 8.23 -3.68 -6.72
CA ALA A 478 9.02 -2.70 -6.02
C ALA A 478 10.50 -2.87 -6.32
N GLU A 479 11.22 -1.77 -6.52
CA GLU A 479 12.62 -1.81 -6.93
C GLU A 479 13.39 -0.62 -6.36
N LEU A 480 14.62 -0.87 -5.90
CA LEU A 480 15.62 0.16 -5.64
C LEU A 480 16.40 0.46 -6.91
N LEU A 481 16.40 1.72 -7.32
CA LEU A 481 17.03 2.20 -8.54
C LEU A 481 17.87 3.44 -8.26
N GLU A 482 18.99 3.57 -8.95
CA GLU A 482 19.77 4.81 -8.93
C GLU A 482 19.04 5.91 -9.71
N ASN A 483 19.00 7.13 -9.17
CA ASN A 483 18.56 8.27 -9.96
C ASN A 483 19.67 8.64 -10.95
N LYS A 484 19.35 8.67 -12.25
CA LYS A 484 20.34 9.06 -13.28
C LYS A 484 20.69 10.54 -13.26
N GLN A 485 19.83 11.37 -12.67
CA GLN A 485 19.96 12.82 -12.62
C GLN A 485 20.54 13.32 -11.29
N SER A 486 20.63 12.48 -10.26
CA SER A 486 21.17 12.84 -8.94
C SER A 486 22.08 11.74 -8.37
N THR A 487 22.82 12.02 -7.30
CA THR A 487 23.60 11.00 -6.58
C THR A 487 22.77 10.22 -5.57
N GLU A 488 21.44 10.22 -5.70
CA GLU A 488 20.51 9.56 -4.79
C GLU A 488 20.05 8.21 -5.33
N VAL A 489 19.56 7.37 -4.42
CA VAL A 489 18.88 6.11 -4.73
C VAL A 489 17.40 6.28 -4.44
N MET A 490 16.58 5.86 -5.40
CA MET A 490 15.13 5.92 -5.36
C MET A 490 14.54 4.54 -5.10
N SER A 491 13.45 4.51 -4.36
CA SER A 491 12.54 3.38 -4.26
C SER A 491 11.37 3.62 -5.20
N THR A 492 11.00 2.59 -5.95
CA THR A 492 9.79 2.58 -6.77
C THR A 492 8.83 1.54 -6.24
N TYR A 493 7.54 1.86 -6.25
CA TYR A 493 6.47 0.97 -5.80
C TYR A 493 5.32 1.04 -6.78
N SER A 494 4.76 -0.13 -7.09
CA SER A 494 3.57 -0.30 -7.89
C SER A 494 2.73 -1.39 -7.25
N LEU A 495 1.54 -1.05 -6.78
CA LEU A 495 0.56 -1.98 -6.26
C LEU A 495 -0.71 -1.84 -7.09
N SER A 496 -1.10 -2.90 -7.79
CA SER A 496 -2.34 -2.96 -8.56
C SER A 496 -3.23 -4.05 -7.97
N VAL A 497 -4.45 -3.69 -7.60
CA VAL A 497 -5.50 -4.60 -7.18
C VAL A 497 -6.64 -4.49 -8.18
N ALA A 498 -7.05 -5.58 -8.80
CA ALA A 498 -8.14 -5.59 -9.76
C ALA A 498 -9.11 -6.74 -9.53
N ALA A 499 -10.38 -6.48 -9.79
CA ALA A 499 -11.48 -7.43 -9.81
C ALA A 499 -12.15 -7.36 -11.20
N ASP A 500 -11.85 -8.32 -12.08
CA ASP A 500 -12.39 -8.35 -13.46
C ASP A 500 -12.91 -9.76 -13.87
N PRO A 501 -14.23 -9.96 -13.92
CA PRO A 501 -15.24 -9.04 -13.43
C PRO A 501 -15.17 -8.94 -11.90
N LEU A 502 -15.79 -7.91 -11.33
CA LEU A 502 -16.20 -7.83 -9.92
C LEU A 502 -17.49 -8.63 -9.73
N ILE A 503 -18.46 -8.46 -10.63
CA ILE A 503 -19.62 -9.33 -10.78
C ILE A 503 -20.12 -9.19 -12.22
N GLY A 504 -20.44 -10.31 -12.85
CA GLY A 504 -21.04 -10.32 -14.17
C GLY A 504 -22.27 -11.21 -14.17
N ILE A 505 -23.34 -10.77 -14.84
CA ILE A 505 -24.54 -11.56 -15.05
C ILE A 505 -24.88 -11.47 -16.52
N LYS A 506 -25.02 -12.63 -17.18
CA LYS A 506 -25.49 -12.72 -18.56
C LYS A 506 -26.67 -13.68 -18.63
N GLY A 507 -27.85 -13.12 -18.80
CA GLY A 507 -29.08 -13.87 -19.03
C GLY A 507 -29.42 -13.86 -20.52
N SER A 508 -29.95 -14.97 -21.02
CA SER A 508 -30.69 -14.99 -22.27
C SER A 508 -31.99 -15.77 -22.12
N ILE A 509 -33.06 -15.28 -22.72
CA ILE A 509 -34.37 -15.93 -22.72
C ILE A 509 -34.78 -16.12 -24.16
N ASP A 510 -35.09 -17.37 -24.52
CA ASP A 510 -35.79 -17.66 -25.76
C ASP A 510 -37.27 -17.25 -25.58
N LEU A 511 -37.69 -16.17 -26.24
CA LEU A 511 -39.07 -15.68 -26.13
C LEU A 511 -40.03 -16.49 -27.01
N PHE A 512 -39.51 -17.38 -27.84
CA PHE A 512 -40.31 -18.09 -28.83
C PHE A 512 -41.38 -19.02 -28.20
N PRO A 513 -41.10 -19.81 -27.15
CA PRO A 513 -42.11 -20.59 -26.43
C PRO A 513 -43.23 -19.73 -25.81
N ALA A 514 -42.89 -18.53 -25.33
CA ALA A 514 -43.86 -17.60 -24.76
C ALA A 514 -44.77 -17.02 -25.86
N ILE A 515 -44.21 -16.65 -27.01
CA ILE A 515 -44.96 -16.17 -28.19
C ILE A 515 -45.86 -17.29 -28.75
N LEU A 516 -45.36 -18.52 -28.84
CA LEU A 516 -46.15 -19.70 -29.26
C LEU A 516 -47.33 -19.97 -28.32
N THR A 517 -47.12 -19.80 -27.01
CA THR A 517 -48.17 -19.98 -26.01
C THR A 517 -49.22 -18.88 -26.11
N ALA A 518 -48.79 -17.62 -26.32
CA ALA A 518 -49.68 -16.47 -26.48
C ALA A 518 -50.48 -16.51 -27.81
N THR A 519 -49.96 -17.17 -28.84
CA THR A 519 -50.59 -17.29 -30.17
C THR A 519 -51.30 -18.62 -30.40
N LYS A 520 -51.33 -19.50 -29.38
CA LYS A 520 -51.89 -20.85 -29.44
C LYS A 520 -53.38 -20.79 -29.82
N GLY A 521 -53.77 -21.54 -30.85
CA GLY A 521 -55.16 -21.57 -31.37
C GLY A 521 -55.46 -20.55 -32.47
N THR A 522 -54.52 -19.69 -32.84
CA THR A 522 -54.65 -18.79 -34.00
C THR A 522 -54.00 -19.41 -35.26
N PRO A 523 -54.46 -19.04 -36.48
CA PRO A 523 -53.80 -19.44 -37.73
C PRO A 523 -52.32 -19.01 -37.78
N VAL A 524 -52.00 -17.86 -37.17
CA VAL A 524 -50.63 -17.36 -37.03
C VAL A 524 -49.81 -18.26 -36.12
N GLY A 525 -50.37 -18.71 -34.99
CA GLY A 525 -49.72 -19.66 -34.08
C GLY A 525 -49.37 -21.00 -34.72
N ALA A 526 -50.18 -21.50 -35.66
CA ALA A 526 -49.90 -22.73 -36.40
C ALA A 526 -48.71 -22.59 -37.38
N VAL A 527 -48.62 -21.46 -38.10
CA VAL A 527 -47.50 -21.14 -39.00
C VAL A 527 -46.21 -20.93 -38.22
N VAL A 528 -46.30 -20.20 -37.10
CA VAL A 528 -45.19 -19.92 -36.18
C VAL A 528 -44.70 -21.22 -35.51
N ALA A 529 -45.59 -22.13 -35.10
CA ALA A 529 -45.22 -23.44 -34.56
C ALA A 529 -44.53 -24.35 -35.61
N ALA A 530 -44.95 -24.29 -36.87
CA ALA A 530 -44.31 -25.04 -37.96
C ALA A 530 -42.89 -24.52 -38.25
N ALA A 531 -42.69 -23.20 -38.28
CA ALA A 531 -41.38 -22.57 -38.51
C ALA A 531 -40.35 -22.84 -37.39
N VAL A 532 -40.79 -23.20 -36.18
CA VAL A 532 -39.92 -23.51 -35.02
C VAL A 532 -39.50 -24.96 -34.96
N LYS A 533 -40.43 -25.88 -35.23
CA LYS A 533 -40.14 -27.31 -35.24
C LYS A 533 -39.11 -27.69 -36.31
N GLY A 534 -38.80 -26.77 -37.22
CA GLY A 534 -38.10 -27.07 -38.46
C GLY A 534 -39.07 -27.75 -39.40
N VAL A 535 -39.62 -27.03 -40.37
CA VAL A 535 -40.34 -27.71 -41.45
C VAL A 535 -39.29 -28.37 -42.33
N GLY A 536 -39.01 -29.65 -42.11
CA GLY A 536 -37.99 -30.41 -42.85
C GLY A 536 -36.63 -30.46 -42.15
N ASN A 537 -35.97 -31.62 -42.18
CA ASN A 537 -34.62 -31.84 -41.62
C ASN A 537 -33.51 -31.33 -42.59
N GLU A 538 -32.24 -31.34 -42.20
CA GLU A 538 -31.13 -30.92 -43.09
C GLU A 538 -31.04 -31.70 -44.41
N LYS A 539 -31.67 -32.89 -44.47
CA LYS A 539 -31.75 -33.75 -45.67
C LYS A 539 -33.01 -33.50 -46.51
N SER A 540 -33.92 -32.66 -46.03
CA SER A 540 -35.18 -32.35 -46.69
C SER A 540 -34.99 -31.27 -47.73
N PHE A 541 -35.94 -31.20 -48.65
CA PHE A 541 -35.91 -30.28 -49.78
C PHE A 541 -36.07 -28.79 -49.39
N ALA A 542 -36.63 -28.53 -48.21
CA ALA A 542 -36.76 -27.20 -47.65
C ALA A 542 -36.67 -27.28 -46.13
N SER A 543 -35.93 -26.38 -45.48
CA SER A 543 -35.99 -26.16 -44.03
C SER A 543 -36.13 -24.69 -43.68
N LEU A 544 -36.79 -24.42 -42.55
CA LEU A 544 -36.88 -23.10 -41.94
C LEU A 544 -36.82 -23.26 -40.43
N LYS A 545 -35.93 -22.50 -39.79
CA LYS A 545 -35.74 -22.41 -38.35
C LYS A 545 -35.65 -20.93 -37.97
N ALA A 546 -36.50 -20.47 -37.07
CA ALA A 546 -36.46 -19.11 -36.53
C ALA A 546 -36.07 -19.14 -35.04
N ASP A 547 -35.37 -18.11 -34.58
CA ASP A 547 -34.95 -17.91 -33.19
C ASP A 547 -35.15 -16.47 -32.74
N ILE A 548 -35.71 -16.27 -31.54
CA ILE A 548 -35.89 -14.95 -30.92
C ILE A 548 -35.29 -15.00 -29.52
N GLN A 549 -34.16 -14.34 -29.33
CA GLN A 549 -33.44 -14.31 -28.06
C GLN A 549 -33.43 -12.90 -27.50
N LEU A 550 -33.83 -12.78 -26.23
CA LEU A 550 -33.55 -11.61 -25.42
C LEU A 550 -32.26 -11.88 -24.65
N VAL A 551 -31.28 -10.97 -24.70
CA VAL A 551 -29.99 -11.07 -24.00
C VAL A 551 -29.84 -9.86 -23.08
N LEU A 552 -29.68 -10.11 -21.79
CA LEU A 552 -29.32 -9.12 -20.78
C LEU A 552 -27.89 -9.43 -20.30
N SER A 553 -27.02 -8.44 -20.32
CA SER A 553 -25.69 -8.55 -19.71
C SER A 553 -25.38 -7.33 -18.85
N LEU A 554 -24.93 -7.59 -17.62
CA LEU A 554 -24.37 -6.64 -16.69
C LEU A 554 -22.94 -7.11 -16.37
N ASP A 555 -21.97 -6.23 -16.49
CA ASP A 555 -20.58 -6.52 -16.14
C ASP A 555 -20.01 -5.36 -15.32
N ALA A 556 -19.57 -5.63 -14.10
CA ALA A 556 -18.92 -4.64 -13.26
C ALA A 556 -17.46 -5.02 -13.08
N LYS A 557 -16.56 -4.04 -13.07
CA LYS A 557 -15.11 -4.17 -12.90
C LYS A 557 -14.64 -3.14 -11.90
N ALA A 558 -13.65 -3.50 -11.08
CA ALA A 558 -13.00 -2.57 -10.18
C ALA A 558 -11.49 -2.71 -10.26
N PHE A 559 -10.77 -1.60 -10.24
CA PHE A 559 -9.32 -1.58 -10.15
C PHE A 559 -8.83 -0.48 -9.23
N VAL A 560 -7.71 -0.74 -8.57
CA VAL A 560 -6.98 0.19 -7.72
C VAL A 560 -5.52 0.04 -8.10
N ASN A 561 -4.93 1.09 -8.66
CA ASN A 561 -3.53 1.16 -9.04
C ASN A 561 -2.86 2.25 -8.19
N PHE A 562 -1.88 1.86 -7.41
CA PHE A 562 -1.05 2.76 -6.63
C PHE A 562 0.36 2.70 -7.19
N THR A 563 0.92 3.84 -7.57
CA THR A 563 2.29 3.98 -8.02
C THR A 563 2.96 5.13 -7.29
N THR A 564 4.15 4.90 -6.75
CA THR A 564 4.95 5.97 -6.18
C THR A 564 6.42 5.76 -6.45
N LYS A 565 7.13 6.87 -6.55
CA LYS A 565 8.58 6.93 -6.65
C LYS A 565 9.06 7.88 -5.57
N GLY A 566 10.26 7.69 -5.06
CA GLY A 566 10.77 8.54 -4.00
C GLY A 566 12.21 8.23 -3.69
N THR A 567 12.96 9.20 -3.19
CA THR A 567 14.26 8.91 -2.56
C THR A 567 14.03 7.95 -1.41
N ASN A 568 14.87 6.94 -1.24
CA ASN A 568 14.66 5.90 -0.23
C ASN A 568 14.24 6.46 1.16
N GLY A 569 12.98 6.23 1.55
CA GLY A 569 12.38 6.73 2.79
C GLY A 569 11.65 8.08 2.73
N LYS A 570 11.54 8.71 1.55
CA LYS A 570 10.73 9.91 1.30
C LYS A 570 10.02 9.79 -0.04
N ASP A 571 8.70 9.93 -0.04
CA ASP A 571 7.90 9.96 -1.27
C ASP A 571 8.29 11.18 -2.15
N SER A 572 8.38 10.99 -3.47
CA SER A 572 8.48 12.09 -4.42
C SER A 572 7.12 12.75 -4.62
N LYS A 573 7.15 13.88 -5.34
CA LYS A 573 5.95 14.57 -5.84
C LYS A 573 5.14 13.67 -6.80
N ASP A 574 5.73 12.62 -7.36
CA ASP A 574 5.10 11.75 -8.37
C ASP A 574 4.29 10.58 -7.76
N CYS A 575 3.79 10.75 -6.54
CA CYS A 575 2.91 9.75 -5.92
C CYS A 575 1.52 9.83 -6.55
N LYS A 576 1.04 8.72 -7.12
CA LYS A 576 -0.25 8.60 -7.78
C LYS A 576 -0.98 7.35 -7.32
N SER A 577 -2.20 7.54 -6.83
CA SER A 577 -3.15 6.46 -6.58
C SER A 577 -4.36 6.68 -7.48
N GLU A 578 -4.73 5.68 -8.26
CA GLU A 578 -5.88 5.70 -9.15
C GLU A 578 -6.79 4.53 -8.79
N GLN A 579 -8.03 4.84 -8.46
CA GLN A 579 -9.08 3.87 -8.18
C GLN A 579 -10.13 4.06 -9.25
N ALA A 580 -10.61 3.00 -9.89
CA ALA A 580 -11.80 3.11 -10.72
C ALA A 580 -12.71 1.89 -10.64
N ILE A 581 -13.99 2.17 -10.85
CA ILE A 581 -15.06 1.21 -10.94
C ILE A 581 -15.74 1.47 -12.28
N ALA A 582 -15.79 0.46 -13.13
CA ALA A 582 -16.51 0.48 -14.40
C ALA A 582 -17.69 -0.48 -14.33
N MET A 583 -18.84 -0.07 -14.83
CA MET A 583 -20.04 -0.89 -14.93
C MET A 583 -20.62 -0.73 -16.33
N ASP A 584 -20.77 -1.84 -17.04
CA ASP A 584 -21.37 -1.90 -18.35
C ASP A 584 -22.70 -2.67 -18.28
N PHE A 585 -23.70 -2.11 -18.94
CA PHE A 585 -25.03 -2.68 -19.11
C PHE A 585 -25.32 -2.80 -20.61
N GLN A 586 -25.82 -3.97 -21.01
CA GLN A 586 -26.22 -4.24 -22.37
C GLN A 586 -27.51 -5.06 -22.37
N PHE A 587 -28.47 -4.59 -23.15
CA PHE A 587 -29.75 -5.25 -23.37
C PHE A 587 -29.98 -5.38 -24.86
N GLU A 588 -30.06 -6.60 -25.38
CA GLU A 588 -30.15 -6.86 -26.80
C GLU A 588 -31.26 -7.87 -27.10
N THR A 589 -31.93 -7.65 -28.22
CA THR A 589 -32.85 -8.59 -28.83
C THR A 589 -32.23 -9.07 -30.14
N LEU A 590 -32.14 -10.39 -30.28
CA LEU A 590 -31.66 -11.07 -31.48
C LEU A 590 -32.84 -11.82 -32.10
N ILE A 591 -33.10 -11.58 -33.38
CA ILE A 591 -34.14 -12.24 -34.16
C ILE A 591 -33.46 -12.85 -35.38
N GLY A 592 -33.31 -14.18 -35.37
CA GLY A 592 -32.70 -14.94 -36.45
C GLY A 592 -33.70 -15.80 -37.20
N ALA A 593 -33.43 -16.01 -38.48
CA ALA A 593 -34.11 -16.99 -39.31
C ALA A 593 -33.07 -17.63 -40.23
N LYS A 594 -32.95 -18.94 -40.15
CA LYS A 594 -32.09 -19.76 -41.01
C LYS A 594 -32.94 -20.79 -41.73
N GLY A 595 -32.61 -21.07 -42.98
CA GLY A 595 -33.31 -22.09 -43.72
C GLY A 595 -32.61 -22.43 -45.02
N HIS A 596 -33.14 -23.43 -45.71
CA HIS A 596 -32.70 -23.77 -47.04
C HIS A 596 -33.89 -24.12 -47.93
N PHE A 597 -33.75 -23.87 -49.22
CA PHE A 597 -34.66 -24.36 -50.24
C PHE A 597 -33.80 -24.92 -51.37
N TRP A 598 -33.84 -26.24 -51.56
CA TRP A 598 -32.93 -26.98 -52.44
C TRP A 598 -31.45 -26.76 -52.12
N VAL A 599 -30.71 -26.06 -53.00
CA VAL A 599 -29.27 -25.79 -52.94
C VAL A 599 -28.95 -24.41 -52.35
N ILE A 600 -29.98 -23.61 -52.03
CA ILE A 600 -29.83 -22.25 -51.51
C ILE A 600 -30.06 -22.29 -50.00
N LYS A 601 -29.02 -21.97 -49.23
CA LYS A 601 -29.11 -21.70 -47.80
C LYS A 601 -29.24 -20.20 -47.60
N PHE A 602 -30.15 -19.79 -46.72
CA PHE A 602 -30.28 -18.42 -46.28
C PHE A 602 -30.15 -18.35 -44.76
N GLU A 603 -29.49 -17.31 -44.30
CA GLU A 603 -29.42 -16.92 -42.90
C GLU A 603 -29.66 -15.43 -42.82
N LYS A 604 -30.61 -15.04 -41.98
CA LYS A 604 -31.00 -13.65 -41.81
C LYS A 604 -31.17 -13.37 -40.33
N ASN A 605 -30.32 -12.50 -39.79
CA ASN A 605 -30.33 -12.13 -38.39
C ASN A 605 -30.51 -10.62 -38.23
N TYR A 606 -31.33 -10.24 -37.28
CA TYR A 606 -31.53 -8.88 -36.83
C TYR A 606 -31.12 -8.79 -35.37
N ARG A 607 -30.30 -7.80 -35.04
CA ARG A 607 -29.90 -7.44 -33.68
C ARG A 607 -30.35 -6.03 -33.42
N ALA A 608 -31.12 -5.82 -32.37
CA ALA A 608 -31.50 -4.51 -31.89
C ALA A 608 -31.20 -4.45 -30.40
N GLY A 609 -30.52 -3.42 -29.92
CA GLY A 609 -30.16 -3.37 -28.50
C GLY A 609 -29.71 -2.02 -28.02
N ILE A 610 -29.63 -1.90 -26.71
CA ILE A 610 -29.21 -0.72 -25.97
C ILE A 610 -27.95 -1.12 -25.21
N LYS A 611 -26.92 -0.28 -25.31
CA LYS A 611 -25.68 -0.37 -24.54
C LYS A 611 -25.47 0.93 -23.77
N SER A 612 -25.08 0.81 -22.52
CA SER A 612 -24.80 1.94 -21.63
C SER A 612 -23.75 1.52 -20.62
N GLY A 613 -23.03 2.47 -20.04
CA GLY A 613 -22.09 2.18 -18.97
C GLY A 613 -21.76 3.39 -18.12
N PHE A 614 -21.09 3.14 -17.01
CA PHE A 614 -20.68 4.12 -16.03
C PHE A 614 -19.26 3.82 -15.55
N VAL A 615 -18.42 4.84 -15.47
CA VAL A 615 -17.07 4.72 -14.92
C VAL A 615 -16.90 5.78 -13.84
N GLY A 616 -16.73 5.36 -12.59
CA GLY A 616 -16.29 6.22 -11.50
C GLY A 616 -14.79 6.05 -11.30
N LYS A 617 -14.02 7.13 -11.38
CA LYS A 617 -12.57 7.15 -11.16
C LYS A 617 -12.23 8.15 -10.05
N SER A 618 -11.49 7.72 -9.04
CA SER A 618 -10.92 8.56 -8.00
C SER A 618 -9.40 8.54 -8.13
N VAL A 619 -8.78 9.70 -8.22
CA VAL A 619 -7.32 9.84 -8.32
C VAL A 619 -6.83 10.65 -7.13
N ILE A 620 -5.80 10.15 -6.46
CA ILE A 620 -5.06 10.85 -5.41
C ILE A 620 -3.66 11.09 -5.97
N GLU A 621 -3.24 12.34 -6.03
CA GLU A 621 -1.93 12.77 -6.49
C GLU A 621 -1.27 13.64 -5.43
N ARG A 622 0.03 13.89 -5.57
CA ARG A 622 0.78 14.77 -4.69
C ARG A 622 1.39 15.90 -5.50
N ASP A 623 1.38 17.11 -4.96
CA ASP A 623 2.11 18.25 -5.49
C ASP A 623 3.06 18.82 -4.43
N ASP A 624 3.55 20.04 -4.68
CA ASP A 624 4.46 20.77 -3.79
C ASP A 624 3.80 21.19 -2.47
N ILE A 625 2.47 21.27 -2.43
CA ILE A 625 1.66 21.72 -1.30
C ILE A 625 1.23 20.52 -0.44
N GLY A 626 0.91 19.38 -1.07
CA GLY A 626 0.54 18.16 -0.37
C GLY A 626 -0.20 17.15 -1.24
N TYR A 627 -0.93 16.25 -0.61
CA TYR A 627 -1.80 15.33 -1.32
C TYR A 627 -3.10 16.03 -1.70
N TYR A 628 -3.54 15.84 -2.93
CA TYR A 628 -4.87 16.21 -3.38
C TYR A 628 -5.55 15.00 -4.00
N TRP A 629 -6.87 15.04 -4.04
CA TRP A 629 -7.66 13.99 -4.66
C TRP A 629 -8.78 14.61 -5.48
N TYR A 630 -9.18 13.92 -6.54
CA TYR A 630 -10.32 14.28 -7.35
C TYR A 630 -11.07 13.04 -7.79
N CYS A 631 -12.39 13.15 -7.92
CA CYS A 631 -13.23 12.13 -8.49
C CYS A 631 -13.79 12.59 -9.84
N ARG A 632 -13.87 11.65 -10.78
CA ARG A 632 -14.50 11.78 -12.08
C ARG A 632 -15.56 10.69 -12.20
N PHE A 633 -16.74 11.07 -12.68
CA PHE A 633 -17.81 10.14 -12.99
C PHE A 633 -18.15 10.32 -14.46
N LEU A 634 -17.82 9.32 -15.27
CA LEU A 634 -18.03 9.29 -16.70
C LEU A 634 -19.24 8.40 -16.99
N PHE A 635 -20.15 8.93 -17.78
CA PHE A 635 -21.21 8.15 -18.39
C PHE A 635 -20.77 7.76 -19.79
N ASN A 636 -20.73 6.47 -20.10
CA ASN A 636 -20.28 5.92 -21.38
C ASN A 636 -21.29 6.14 -22.52
N GLY A 637 -22.31 6.98 -22.28
CA GLY A 637 -23.36 7.29 -23.23
C GLY A 637 -24.44 6.21 -23.30
N LEU A 638 -25.42 6.46 -24.15
CA LEU A 638 -26.52 5.54 -24.45
C LEU A 638 -26.52 5.27 -25.95
N VAL A 639 -26.11 4.06 -26.34
CA VAL A 639 -26.00 3.66 -27.75
C VAL A 639 -27.09 2.66 -28.07
N ILE A 640 -27.86 2.95 -29.11
CA ILE A 640 -28.79 2.01 -29.72
C ILE A 640 -28.14 1.41 -30.95
N VAL A 641 -27.97 0.09 -30.95
CA VAL A 641 -27.35 -0.65 -32.05
C VAL A 641 -28.42 -1.40 -32.83
N PHE A 642 -28.45 -1.21 -34.14
CA PHE A 642 -29.24 -2.02 -35.07
C PHE A 642 -28.31 -2.68 -36.07
N THR A 643 -28.18 -4.00 -36.02
CA THR A 643 -27.41 -4.77 -36.99
C THR A 643 -28.33 -5.70 -37.77
N LYS A 644 -28.22 -5.65 -39.08
CA LYS A 644 -28.85 -6.57 -40.02
C LYS A 644 -27.74 -7.39 -40.68
N TYR A 645 -27.84 -8.71 -40.57
CA TYR A 645 -26.95 -9.67 -41.22
C TYR A 645 -27.75 -10.54 -42.17
N GLU A 646 -27.31 -10.65 -43.41
CA GLU A 646 -27.87 -11.50 -44.44
C GLU A 646 -26.77 -12.32 -45.10
N LYS A 647 -26.96 -13.63 -45.11
CA LYS A 647 -26.05 -14.57 -45.75
C LYS A 647 -26.85 -15.50 -46.67
N LEU A 648 -26.40 -15.57 -47.92
CA LEU A 648 -26.93 -16.46 -48.94
C LEU A 648 -25.78 -17.33 -49.46
N GLU A 649 -25.88 -18.63 -49.27
CA GLU A 649 -24.92 -19.59 -49.79
C GLU A 649 -25.59 -20.53 -50.80
N LYS A 650 -24.93 -20.76 -51.93
CA LYS A 650 -25.39 -21.69 -52.94
C LYS A 650 -24.44 -22.88 -53.00
N ASN A 651 -24.92 -24.06 -52.62
CA ASN A 651 -24.10 -25.27 -52.64
C ASN A 651 -24.51 -26.15 -53.83
N VAL A 652 -23.85 -25.95 -54.98
CA VAL A 652 -24.08 -26.80 -56.16
C VAL A 652 -23.11 -27.97 -56.13
N SER A 653 -23.53 -29.12 -55.61
CA SER A 653 -22.84 -30.37 -55.90
C SER A 653 -23.01 -30.68 -57.40
N ILE A 654 -21.90 -30.74 -58.13
CA ILE A 654 -21.88 -30.99 -59.57
C ILE A 654 -22.29 -32.45 -59.81
N LEU A 655 -23.58 -32.70 -59.98
CA LEU A 655 -24.11 -33.92 -60.59
C LEU A 655 -25.10 -33.53 -61.68
N GLY A 656 -24.61 -33.50 -62.92
CA GLY A 656 -25.37 -33.73 -64.14
C GLY A 656 -26.55 -32.80 -64.48
N ARG A 657 -26.29 -31.84 -65.38
CA ARG A 657 -27.25 -31.26 -66.36
C ARG A 657 -28.56 -30.65 -65.82
N LYS A 658 -28.50 -29.37 -65.44
CA LYS A 658 -29.45 -28.28 -65.85
C LYS A 658 -28.99 -26.93 -65.27
N LYS A 659 -28.09 -26.24 -65.97
CA LYS A 659 -27.42 -25.00 -65.51
C LYS A 659 -28.15 -23.69 -65.88
N SER A 660 -29.30 -23.71 -66.57
CA SER A 660 -29.78 -22.51 -67.28
C SER A 660 -30.80 -21.61 -66.57
N LYS A 661 -31.31 -21.96 -65.37
CA LYS A 661 -32.31 -21.10 -64.66
C LYS A 661 -31.81 -20.35 -63.41
N TYR A 662 -30.61 -20.66 -62.90
CA TYR A 662 -30.12 -20.13 -61.62
C TYR A 662 -28.75 -19.43 -61.70
N SER A 663 -28.34 -18.98 -62.90
CA SER A 663 -27.03 -18.35 -63.17
C SER A 663 -26.89 -16.90 -62.69
N LYS A 664 -27.92 -16.33 -62.05
CA LYS A 664 -27.91 -14.92 -61.57
C LYS A 664 -27.69 -14.76 -60.07
N ILE A 665 -27.53 -15.84 -59.31
CA ILE A 665 -27.29 -15.78 -57.86
C ILE A 665 -25.81 -16.12 -57.61
N PRO A 666 -25.02 -15.22 -57.00
CA PRO A 666 -23.62 -15.45 -56.64
C PRO A 666 -23.46 -16.67 -55.71
N ASP A 667 -22.29 -17.31 -55.74
CA ASP A 667 -22.04 -18.54 -54.96
C ASP A 667 -22.06 -18.29 -53.44
N GLN A 668 -21.71 -17.07 -53.01
CA GLN A 668 -21.84 -16.59 -51.63
C GLN A 668 -22.10 -15.08 -51.65
N ILE A 669 -23.11 -14.62 -50.91
CA ILE A 669 -23.30 -13.21 -50.56
C ILE A 669 -23.35 -13.16 -49.03
N GLU A 670 -22.46 -12.37 -48.42
CA GLU A 670 -22.54 -12.01 -47.01
C GLU A 670 -22.64 -10.49 -46.93
N GLU A 671 -23.80 -9.99 -46.52
CA GLU A 671 -24.05 -8.57 -46.30
C GLU A 671 -24.34 -8.35 -44.80
N SER A 672 -23.52 -7.53 -44.17
CA SER A 672 -23.76 -7.06 -42.81
C SER A 672 -23.82 -5.55 -42.82
N THR A 673 -24.91 -4.99 -42.29
CA THR A 673 -25.09 -3.55 -42.13
C THR A 673 -25.41 -3.27 -40.67
N SER A 674 -24.58 -2.47 -40.02
CA SER A 674 -24.78 -1.99 -38.65
C SER A 674 -25.04 -0.49 -38.69
N LYS A 675 -26.09 -0.05 -38.00
CA LYS A 675 -26.38 1.35 -37.73
C LYS A 675 -26.38 1.55 -36.22
N GLU A 676 -25.49 2.41 -35.76
CA GLU A 676 -25.42 2.82 -34.36
C GLU A 676 -26.02 4.22 -34.25
N ILE A 677 -26.93 4.40 -33.28
CA ILE A 677 -27.54 5.68 -32.96
C ILE A 677 -27.13 6.00 -31.53
N VAL A 678 -26.27 7.01 -31.40
CA VAL A 678 -25.84 7.52 -30.10
C VAL A 678 -26.89 8.53 -29.63
N LEU A 679 -27.69 8.17 -28.63
CA LEU A 679 -28.72 9.05 -28.07
C LEU A 679 -28.12 10.05 -27.08
N ILE A 680 -27.17 9.58 -26.29
CA ILE A 680 -26.37 10.40 -25.37
C ILE A 680 -24.91 10.06 -25.69
N PRO A 681 -24.10 11.03 -26.16
CA PRO A 681 -22.70 10.76 -26.46
C PRO A 681 -21.94 10.37 -25.19
N PRO A 682 -20.95 9.46 -25.31
CA PRO A 682 -20.02 9.22 -24.22
C PRO A 682 -19.34 10.54 -23.83
N SER A 683 -19.09 10.70 -22.53
CA SER A 683 -18.23 11.79 -22.08
C SER A 683 -16.83 11.58 -22.70
N PRO A 684 -16.20 12.61 -23.29
CA PRO A 684 -14.87 12.46 -23.88
C PRO A 684 -13.86 11.98 -22.83
N ASP A 685 -13.10 10.94 -23.17
CA ASP A 685 -12.14 10.26 -22.28
C ASP A 685 -10.75 10.94 -22.28
N GLU A 686 -10.54 11.93 -23.15
CA GLU A 686 -9.26 12.61 -23.28
C GLU A 686 -9.15 13.77 -22.30
N GLU A 687 -8.12 13.71 -21.45
CA GLU A 687 -7.54 14.90 -20.84
C GLU A 687 -7.12 15.84 -21.97
N ALA A 688 -7.90 16.89 -22.21
CA ALA A 688 -7.31 18.06 -22.84
C ALA A 688 -6.26 18.58 -21.83
N PRO A 689 -4.98 18.72 -22.19
CA PRO A 689 -3.93 19.25 -21.29
C PRO A 689 -4.34 20.59 -20.66
N GLN A 690 -5.22 21.31 -21.34
CA GLN A 690 -5.84 22.57 -20.99
C GLN A 690 -6.72 22.50 -19.72
N ASP A 691 -7.30 21.34 -19.43
CA ASP A 691 -8.22 21.13 -18.29
C ASP A 691 -7.47 20.81 -16.98
N THR A 692 -6.18 20.46 -17.07
CA THR A 692 -5.28 20.16 -15.94
C THR A 692 -4.14 21.17 -15.76
N ASP A 693 -3.82 21.97 -16.79
CA ASP A 693 -2.88 23.09 -16.68
C ASP A 693 -3.48 24.25 -15.86
N THR A 694 -3.32 24.20 -14.54
CA THR A 694 -3.43 25.42 -13.73
C THR A 694 -2.13 26.21 -13.84
N ALA A 695 -2.08 27.18 -14.74
CA ALA A 695 -1.07 28.24 -14.64
C ALA A 695 -1.15 28.91 -13.25
N GLU A 696 -0.01 29.10 -12.60
CA GLU A 696 0.05 29.79 -11.31
C GLU A 696 -0.61 31.18 -11.40
N GLY A 697 -1.66 31.39 -10.60
CA GLY A 697 -2.15 32.74 -10.27
C GLY A 697 -3.32 33.31 -11.06
N CYS A 698 -4.09 32.56 -11.87
CA CYS A 698 -5.30 33.10 -12.52
C CYS A 698 -6.62 32.55 -11.92
N PRO A 699 -7.47 33.40 -11.31
CA PRO A 699 -8.80 33.02 -10.81
C PRO A 699 -9.78 32.60 -11.92
N GLU A 700 -9.60 33.08 -13.14
CA GLU A 700 -10.52 32.83 -14.26
C GLU A 700 -10.41 31.41 -14.82
N THR A 701 -9.22 30.79 -14.80
CA THR A 701 -9.00 29.38 -15.20
C THR A 701 -9.70 28.40 -14.24
N GLN A 702 -9.86 28.76 -12.96
CA GLN A 702 -10.62 27.94 -11.99
C GLN A 702 -12.13 27.94 -12.23
N SER A 703 -12.66 28.93 -12.96
CA SER A 703 -14.11 29.06 -13.20
C SER A 703 -14.61 28.20 -14.37
N ASN A 704 -13.76 27.98 -15.38
CA ASN A 704 -14.11 27.23 -16.59
C ASN A 704 -13.92 25.71 -16.47
N ASN A 705 -13.09 25.22 -15.53
CA ASN A 705 -12.91 23.78 -15.24
C ASN A 705 -14.09 23.14 -14.46
N ARG A 706 -15.23 23.85 -14.32
CA ARG A 706 -16.41 23.41 -13.56
C ARG A 706 -17.40 22.60 -14.38
N ARG A 707 -16.93 21.64 -15.16
CA ARG A 707 -17.76 20.55 -15.66
C ARG A 707 -17.25 19.25 -15.06
N TYR A 708 -17.74 18.97 -13.84
CA TYR A 708 -17.63 17.70 -13.10
C TYR A 708 -16.36 17.43 -12.27
N LEU A 709 -15.61 18.45 -11.85
CA LEU A 709 -14.63 18.29 -10.75
C LEU A 709 -15.29 18.66 -9.41
N ILE A 710 -15.60 17.67 -8.56
CA ILE A 710 -15.97 17.94 -7.17
C ILE A 710 -14.67 18.01 -6.37
N LYS A 711 -14.20 19.24 -6.10
CA LYS A 711 -13.05 19.51 -5.22
C LYS A 711 -13.61 19.73 -3.81
N PHE A 712 -13.31 18.81 -2.89
CA PHE A 712 -13.71 18.91 -1.47
C PHE A 712 -12.67 19.65 -0.64
#